data_AF-A0A971KW59-F1
#
_entry.id   AF-A0A971KW59-F1
#
_cell.length_a   1.000
_cell.length_b   1.000
_cell.length_c   1.000
_cell.angle_alpha   90.00
_cell.angle_beta   90.00
_cell.angle_gamma   90.00
#
_symmetry.space_group_name_H-M   'P 1'
#
loop_
_entity.id
_entity.type
_entity.pdbx_description
1 polymer ?
#
loop_
_entity_poly.entity_id
_entity_poly.type
_entity_poly.pdbx_seq_one_letter_code
_entity_poly.pdbx_strand_id
1 'polypeptide(L)'
;MMVVFVSQCEKNALAKTRRVLDAFADRIGDNTWQTVITDEGLQAVRKLLRKTASKSTAVSCHWIRSRSRSDLLWIVGNRRKFNEQGIVPVNYTEGDIDQFMDKEKWQSLEVIKCLSAIAGFFHDLGKASFLFQQKLNPQKSKSIKTYEPYRHEWVSLRLFQAFVGGQADREWLKSLANVNNETEQYVLSSLERLKDGLVNNPKQAECTLPPLAKCIAWLIVSHHKLPFYPEQGDNPPNFVNVENWFEANLESSWNSPQCLSNDWVIEDKQNNWCFPVSTPFMSSLWQARVRVFAKRFLSYEEAFSSNWFDQHFTLHLSRLCMMLSDHHYSSGVKISEADQDPNYHAYANTCKNEFNQVCYKQKLDEHNIQVGINAYAIAEGLPKLLRELPFLGAVPALIKKVHEEYRNDYGWQDDAYALAKSLRQDVQNKGFFGVSMASTGKGKTRGNMRIMYGLSEKPRISVAMGLRTLTLQTGDVFKEDIGLDRDELAVLIGSSAVKELHEQNKLDQNKISEQKESELGGSLSSESLLQNELVLVEQMPEYYGDFKKWIEHDPKIVKLIQAPVLVSTIDYLMPATEGVRGGQQIAPMLRLLSSDVILDEPDDFGLDDLPALCRLVNWVGMLGGRILLSTATLSPTLAKALFAAYQAGRNHYVKANSTKGIENAIVCAWFDEFTKNKPKSENISSISEYEKAHADFVKKRINNLQEENLVLRKGKIIPISKNNQLPPSKLFANSVFQSIAELHRSHAITIEDKKVSLGLVRMA
;
A
#
# COMPACT_ATOMS: atom_id res chain seq x y z
N MET A 1 10.51 6.96 -40.44
CA MET A 1 10.31 5.50 -40.26
C MET A 1 8.96 5.09 -40.84
N MET A 2 8.82 3.87 -41.36
CA MET A 2 7.52 3.38 -41.87
C MET A 2 6.79 2.62 -40.77
N VAL A 3 5.58 3.05 -40.40
CA VAL A 3 4.82 2.46 -39.30
C VAL A 3 3.47 1.94 -39.76
N VAL A 4 2.97 0.93 -39.06
CA VAL A 4 1.62 0.39 -39.21
C VAL A 4 0.90 0.48 -37.88
N PHE A 5 -0.31 1.03 -37.90
CA PHE A 5 -1.21 1.04 -36.76
C PHE A 5 -2.32 0.01 -36.98
N VAL A 6 -2.59 -0.82 -35.97
CA VAL A 6 -3.69 -1.79 -35.99
C VAL A 6 -4.63 -1.47 -34.83
N SER A 7 -5.91 -1.28 -35.11
CA SER A 7 -6.93 -1.02 -34.09
C SER A 7 -7.79 -2.25 -33.84
N GLN A 8 -8.04 -2.53 -32.56
CA GLN A 8 -9.07 -3.43 -32.04
C GLN A 8 -10.02 -2.66 -31.13
N CYS A 9 -10.20 -1.35 -31.41
CA CYS A 9 -11.07 -0.49 -30.64
C CYS A 9 -12.53 -0.91 -30.82
N GLU A 10 -13.29 -0.84 -29.73
CA GLU A 10 -14.72 -1.14 -29.72
C GLU A 10 -15.54 0.09 -29.32
N LYS A 11 -16.85 0.06 -29.59
CA LYS A 11 -17.80 1.11 -29.18
C LYS A 11 -17.35 2.50 -29.63
N ASN A 12 -17.58 3.52 -28.80
CA ASN A 12 -17.23 4.92 -29.10
C ASN A 12 -15.71 5.16 -29.23
N ALA A 13 -14.87 4.23 -28.76
CA ALA A 13 -13.42 4.36 -28.90
C ALA A 13 -12.98 4.25 -30.36
N LEU A 14 -13.66 3.43 -31.16
CA LEU A 14 -13.31 3.21 -32.56
C LEU A 14 -13.43 4.50 -33.37
N ALA A 15 -14.55 5.22 -33.24
CA ALA A 15 -14.76 6.48 -33.94
C ALA A 15 -13.72 7.54 -33.56
N LYS A 16 -13.37 7.63 -32.27
CA LYS A 16 -12.33 8.54 -31.77
C LYS A 16 -10.94 8.18 -32.31
N THR A 17 -10.57 6.90 -32.26
CA THR A 17 -9.29 6.41 -32.79
C THR A 17 -9.17 6.65 -34.28
N ARG A 18 -10.22 6.36 -35.06
CA ARG A 18 -10.28 6.63 -36.50
C ARG A 18 -10.02 8.11 -36.79
N ARG A 19 -10.73 9.01 -36.10
CA ARG A 19 -10.53 10.46 -36.25
C ARG A 19 -9.08 10.90 -36.00
N VAL A 20 -8.40 10.29 -35.03
CA VAL A 20 -7.00 10.60 -34.77
C VAL A 20 -6.12 10.00 -35.87
N LEU A 21 -6.18 8.70 -36.14
CA LEU A 21 -5.27 8.05 -37.08
C LEU A 21 -5.44 8.52 -38.53
N ASP A 22 -6.67 8.79 -38.98
CA ASP A 22 -6.94 9.30 -40.33
C ASP A 22 -6.30 10.67 -40.57
N ALA A 23 -6.00 11.44 -39.53
CA ALA A 23 -5.34 12.73 -39.65
C ALA A 23 -3.82 12.62 -39.86
N PHE A 24 -3.21 11.47 -39.59
CA PHE A 24 -1.75 11.28 -39.62
C PHE A 24 -1.28 10.13 -40.51
N ALA A 25 -2.17 9.22 -40.88
CA ALA A 25 -1.83 8.02 -41.63
C ALA A 25 -2.92 7.62 -42.61
N ASP A 26 -2.51 7.00 -43.71
CA ASP A 26 -3.44 6.49 -44.72
C ASP A 26 -4.07 5.20 -44.20
N ARG A 27 -5.40 5.14 -44.25
CA ARG A 27 -6.13 3.94 -43.89
C ARG A 27 -6.03 2.93 -45.03
N ILE A 28 -5.44 1.76 -44.74
CA ILE A 28 -5.19 0.69 -45.72
C ILE A 28 -6.07 -0.56 -45.48
N GLY A 29 -6.94 -0.52 -44.46
CA GLY A 29 -7.97 -1.52 -44.18
C GLY A 29 -8.94 -1.02 -43.11
N ASP A 30 -9.96 -1.81 -42.76
CA ASP A 30 -11.06 -1.34 -41.89
C ASP A 30 -10.59 -0.77 -40.55
N ASN A 31 -9.53 -1.36 -39.99
CA ASN A 31 -8.92 -0.98 -38.72
C ASN A 31 -7.39 -0.96 -38.80
N THR A 32 -6.83 -0.65 -39.98
CA THR A 32 -5.38 -0.61 -40.20
C THR A 32 -4.97 0.64 -40.96
N TRP A 33 -3.87 1.23 -40.51
CA TRP A 33 -3.28 2.44 -41.10
C TRP A 33 -1.80 2.26 -41.32
N GLN A 34 -1.26 2.93 -42.33
CA GLN A 34 0.16 2.90 -42.64
C GLN A 34 0.63 4.29 -43.07
N THR A 35 1.84 4.68 -42.63
CA THR A 35 2.42 5.97 -42.99
C THR A 35 3.94 5.97 -42.81
N VAL A 36 4.61 6.94 -43.44
CA VAL A 36 5.99 7.29 -43.14
C VAL A 36 5.98 8.51 -42.22
N ILE A 37 6.51 8.36 -41.01
CA ILE A 37 6.44 9.37 -39.96
C ILE A 37 7.80 9.59 -39.29
N THR A 38 8.04 10.76 -38.71
CA THR A 38 9.19 11.01 -37.83
C THR A 38 8.93 10.46 -36.42
N ASP A 39 9.96 10.37 -35.58
CA ASP A 39 9.77 9.91 -34.20
C ASP A 39 8.91 10.89 -33.39
N GLU A 40 9.12 12.19 -33.59
CA GLU A 40 8.32 13.24 -32.96
C GLU A 40 6.86 13.19 -33.42
N GLY A 41 6.62 12.92 -34.71
CA GLY A 41 5.28 12.72 -35.24
C GLY A 41 4.60 11.50 -34.64
N LEU A 42 5.35 10.40 -34.48
CA LEU A 42 4.84 9.18 -33.87
C LEU A 42 4.47 9.38 -32.39
N GLN A 43 5.33 10.09 -31.64
CA GLN A 43 5.09 10.51 -30.27
C GLN A 43 3.82 11.38 -30.16
N ALA A 44 3.60 12.30 -31.10
CA ALA A 44 2.42 13.15 -31.14
C ALA A 44 1.12 12.36 -31.40
N VAL A 45 1.13 11.43 -32.37
CA VAL A 45 -0.01 10.53 -32.65
C VAL A 45 -0.36 9.73 -31.39
N ARG A 46 0.65 9.14 -30.76
CA ARG A 46 0.48 8.37 -29.52
C ARG A 46 -0.15 9.20 -28.41
N LYS A 47 0.30 10.45 -28.23
CA LYS A 47 -0.24 11.39 -27.24
C LYS A 47 -1.73 11.72 -27.50
N LEU A 48 -2.11 11.93 -28.76
CA LEU A 48 -3.50 12.21 -29.14
C LEU A 48 -4.43 11.01 -28.97
N LEU A 49 -3.97 9.82 -29.34
CA LEU A 49 -4.69 8.57 -29.10
C LEU A 49 -4.93 8.35 -27.60
N ARG A 50 -3.91 8.61 -26.77
CA ARG A 50 -4.01 8.49 -25.32
C ARG A 50 -4.97 9.51 -24.69
N LYS A 51 -4.97 10.76 -25.16
CA LYS A 51 -5.88 11.81 -24.66
C LYS A 51 -7.37 11.44 -24.81
N THR A 52 -7.69 10.61 -25.78
CA THR A 52 -9.06 10.19 -26.07
C THR A 52 -9.33 8.72 -25.74
N ALA A 53 -8.36 8.04 -25.10
CA ALA A 53 -8.42 6.62 -24.80
C ALA A 53 -9.47 6.31 -23.72
N SER A 54 -10.12 5.17 -23.86
CA SER A 54 -11.10 4.61 -22.94
C SER A 54 -10.85 3.11 -22.75
N LYS A 55 -11.64 2.44 -21.90
CA LYS A 55 -11.56 0.97 -21.71
C LYS A 55 -11.69 0.15 -22.99
N SER A 56 -12.34 0.71 -24.02
CA SER A 56 -12.54 0.07 -25.32
C SER A 56 -11.53 0.51 -26.38
N THR A 57 -10.56 1.37 -26.04
CA THR A 57 -9.47 1.72 -26.95
C THR A 57 -8.44 0.60 -26.95
N ALA A 58 -8.00 0.13 -28.11
CA ALA A 58 -6.91 -0.82 -28.28
C ALA A 58 -6.24 -0.57 -29.64
N VAL A 59 -5.01 -0.05 -29.64
CA VAL A 59 -4.25 0.26 -30.86
C VAL A 59 -2.81 -0.22 -30.69
N SER A 60 -2.28 -1.04 -31.59
CA SER A 60 -0.87 -1.41 -31.65
C SER A 60 -0.15 -0.66 -32.75
N CYS A 61 1.12 -0.28 -32.51
CA CYS A 61 1.97 0.39 -33.47
C CYS A 61 3.22 -0.44 -33.76
N HIS A 62 3.45 -0.74 -35.03
CA HIS A 62 4.55 -1.55 -35.51
C HIS A 62 5.48 -0.74 -36.41
N TRP A 63 6.79 -0.85 -36.20
CA TRP A 63 7.79 -0.32 -37.13
C TRP A 63 8.20 -1.42 -38.11
N ILE A 64 7.95 -1.19 -39.39
CA ILE A 64 8.50 -2.02 -40.46
C ILE A 64 9.98 -1.69 -40.64
N ARG A 65 10.85 -2.61 -40.21
CA ARG A 65 12.31 -2.52 -40.38
C ARG A 65 12.76 -2.99 -41.75
N SER A 66 12.15 -4.06 -42.24
CA SER A 66 12.43 -4.68 -43.53
C SER A 66 11.18 -5.40 -44.03
N ARG A 67 11.24 -6.00 -45.23
CA ARG A 67 10.14 -6.79 -45.79
C ARG A 67 9.72 -7.98 -44.91
N SER A 68 10.60 -8.51 -44.08
CA SER A 68 10.36 -9.70 -43.25
C SER A 68 10.33 -9.41 -41.75
N ARG A 69 10.56 -8.16 -41.34
CA ARG A 69 10.72 -7.80 -39.93
C ARG A 69 9.92 -6.56 -39.56
N SER A 70 8.98 -6.74 -38.64
CA SER A 70 8.28 -5.68 -37.92
C SER A 70 8.61 -5.76 -36.43
N ASP A 71 8.97 -4.63 -35.83
CA ASP A 71 9.16 -4.53 -34.38
C ASP A 71 7.93 -3.82 -33.77
N LEU A 72 7.33 -4.39 -32.72
CA LEU A 72 6.33 -3.69 -31.92
C LEU A 72 6.99 -2.49 -31.22
N LEU A 73 6.43 -1.29 -31.42
CA LEU A 73 6.86 -0.09 -30.72
C LEU A 73 6.09 0.13 -29.43
N TRP A 74 4.75 0.15 -29.52
CA TRP A 74 3.88 0.40 -28.37
C TRP A 74 2.44 -0.04 -28.63
N ILE A 75 1.67 -0.14 -27.55
CA ILE A 75 0.21 -0.32 -27.56
C ILE A 75 -0.44 0.80 -26.75
N VAL A 76 -1.53 1.38 -27.26
CA VAL A 76 -2.39 2.32 -26.54
C VAL A 76 -3.71 1.65 -26.18
N GLY A 77 -4.07 1.71 -24.90
CA GLY A 77 -5.33 1.18 -24.37
C GLY A 77 -5.24 -0.28 -23.92
N ASN A 78 -6.29 -1.05 -24.19
CA ASN A 78 -6.45 -2.43 -23.75
C ASN A 78 -5.48 -3.37 -24.47
N ARG A 79 -4.39 -3.70 -23.79
CA ARG A 79 -3.33 -4.62 -24.26
C ARG A 79 -3.83 -6.05 -24.49
N ARG A 80 -4.92 -6.48 -23.84
CA ARG A 80 -5.45 -7.85 -23.95
C ARG A 80 -5.99 -8.20 -25.35
N LYS A 81 -6.20 -7.21 -26.20
CA LYS A 81 -6.61 -7.41 -27.60
C LYS A 81 -5.45 -7.82 -28.52
N PHE A 82 -4.22 -7.87 -28.01
CA PHE A 82 -3.02 -8.22 -28.75
C PHE A 82 -2.21 -9.27 -28.00
N ASN A 83 -1.40 -10.05 -28.73
CA ASN A 83 -0.39 -10.92 -28.12
C ASN A 83 0.86 -10.12 -27.69
N GLU A 84 1.89 -10.80 -27.16
CA GLU A 84 3.15 -10.17 -26.72
C GLU A 84 3.87 -9.36 -27.81
N GLN A 85 3.60 -9.67 -29.09
CA GLN A 85 4.17 -8.97 -30.25
C GLN A 85 3.24 -7.88 -30.78
N GLY A 86 2.09 -7.61 -30.15
CA GLY A 86 1.15 -6.58 -30.61
C GLY A 86 0.33 -6.98 -31.83
N ILE A 87 0.30 -8.28 -32.16
CA ILE A 87 -0.46 -8.88 -33.26
C ILE A 87 -1.84 -9.30 -32.72
N VAL A 88 -2.87 -9.12 -33.54
CA VAL A 88 -4.25 -9.53 -33.21
C VAL A 88 -4.32 -11.07 -33.20
N PRO A 89 -4.67 -11.71 -32.07
CA PRO A 89 -4.83 -13.16 -32.01
C PRO A 89 -5.95 -13.65 -32.94
N VAL A 90 -5.71 -14.76 -33.64
CA VAL A 90 -6.72 -15.42 -34.49
C VAL A 90 -7.69 -16.24 -33.65
N ASN A 91 -7.19 -16.84 -32.57
CA ASN A 91 -7.97 -17.50 -31.54
C ASN A 91 -7.56 -16.95 -30.18
N TYR A 92 -8.55 -16.75 -29.31
CA TYR A 92 -8.32 -16.36 -27.93
C TYR A 92 -8.71 -17.54 -27.05
N THR A 93 -7.78 -18.01 -26.24
CA THR A 93 -8.09 -18.78 -25.04
C THR A 93 -8.01 -17.81 -23.87
N GLU A 94 -9.13 -17.57 -23.19
CA GLU A 94 -9.11 -17.00 -21.84
C GLU A 94 -8.53 -18.08 -20.92
N GLY A 95 -7.23 -18.29 -20.99
CA GLY A 95 -6.52 -18.99 -19.93
C GLY A 95 -6.43 -18.03 -18.76
N ASP A 96 -6.96 -18.41 -17.60
CA ASP A 96 -6.79 -17.75 -16.29
C ASP A 96 -5.31 -17.74 -15.89
N ILE A 97 -4.43 -17.06 -16.62
CA ILE A 97 -3.06 -16.80 -16.18
C ILE A 97 -3.12 -15.50 -15.38
N ASP A 98 -3.70 -15.64 -14.19
CA ASP A 98 -3.90 -14.58 -13.22
C ASP A 98 -2.71 -14.54 -12.28
N GLN A 99 -1.72 -13.74 -12.62
CA GLN A 99 -0.54 -13.62 -11.79
C GLN A 99 -0.79 -13.02 -10.38
N PHE A 100 -1.91 -12.31 -10.22
CA PHE A 100 -2.37 -11.76 -8.93
C PHE A 100 -3.63 -12.47 -8.41
N MET A 101 -4.07 -13.54 -9.07
CA MET A 101 -5.00 -14.49 -8.46
C MET A 101 -4.41 -15.88 -8.61
N ASP A 102 -4.02 -16.43 -7.47
CA ASP A 102 -3.91 -17.88 -7.37
C ASP A 102 -5.17 -18.49 -8.03
N LYS A 103 -4.97 -19.38 -9.02
CA LYS A 103 -6.08 -20.12 -9.65
C LYS A 103 -6.93 -20.83 -8.59
N GLU A 104 -6.36 -21.01 -7.40
CA GLU A 104 -7.01 -21.52 -6.20
C GLU A 104 -7.53 -20.41 -5.25
N LYS A 105 -8.22 -19.40 -5.80
CA LYS A 105 -9.24 -18.52 -5.16
C LYS A 105 -8.77 -17.70 -3.95
N TRP A 106 -9.24 -16.47 -3.87
CA TRP A 106 -9.33 -15.74 -2.62
C TRP A 106 -10.27 -16.48 -1.65
N GLN A 107 -9.80 -17.56 -1.00
CA GLN A 107 -10.64 -18.48 -0.23
C GLN A 107 -11.32 -17.77 0.94
N SER A 108 -10.61 -16.82 1.54
CA SER A 108 -11.11 -15.96 2.59
C SER A 108 -12.01 -14.82 2.09
N LEU A 109 -12.25 -14.67 0.78
CA LEU A 109 -12.97 -13.51 0.21
C LEU A 109 -14.36 -13.32 0.81
N GLU A 110 -15.15 -14.40 0.92
CA GLU A 110 -16.51 -14.28 1.46
C GLU A 110 -16.50 -13.87 2.94
N VAL A 111 -15.48 -14.32 3.69
CA VAL A 111 -15.26 -13.89 5.08
C VAL A 111 -14.84 -12.42 5.12
N ILE A 112 -13.90 -11.99 4.28
CA ILE A 112 -13.49 -10.57 4.18
C ILE A 112 -14.71 -9.69 3.89
N LYS A 113 -15.53 -10.08 2.91
CA LYS A 113 -16.74 -9.37 2.52
C LYS A 113 -17.73 -9.25 3.69
N CYS A 114 -18.03 -10.36 4.37
CA CYS A 114 -18.97 -10.38 5.49
C CYS A 114 -18.43 -9.63 6.72
N LEU A 115 -17.17 -9.83 7.11
CA LEU A 115 -16.53 -9.11 8.22
C LEU A 115 -16.54 -7.60 7.98
N SER A 116 -16.16 -7.16 6.77
CA SER A 116 -16.14 -5.74 6.40
C SER A 116 -17.54 -5.12 6.44
N ALA A 117 -18.56 -5.83 5.95
CA ALA A 117 -19.94 -5.35 5.96
C ALA A 117 -20.48 -5.23 7.40
N ILE A 118 -20.39 -6.31 8.18
CA ILE A 118 -20.90 -6.34 9.56
C ILE A 118 -20.17 -5.30 10.41
N ALA A 119 -18.85 -5.19 10.32
CA ALA A 119 -18.11 -4.13 11.01
C ALA A 119 -18.57 -2.73 10.56
N GLY A 120 -18.80 -2.50 9.26
CA GLY A 120 -19.35 -1.25 8.75
C GLY A 120 -20.73 -0.88 9.29
N PHE A 121 -21.62 -1.85 9.51
CA PHE A 121 -22.93 -1.59 10.15
C PHE A 121 -22.80 -1.17 11.61
N PHE A 122 -21.73 -1.55 12.30
CA PHE A 122 -21.53 -1.35 13.74
C PHE A 122 -20.49 -0.28 14.11
N HIS A 123 -19.59 0.12 13.20
CA HIS A 123 -18.37 0.87 13.54
C HIS A 123 -18.63 2.20 14.27
N ASP A 124 -19.77 2.82 14.01
CA ASP A 124 -20.13 4.16 14.42
C ASP A 124 -21.40 4.23 15.28
N LEU A 125 -21.93 3.10 15.78
CA LEU A 125 -23.15 3.13 16.61
C LEU A 125 -23.00 4.06 17.84
N GLY A 126 -21.79 4.17 18.36
CA GLY A 126 -21.43 5.05 19.47
C GLY A 126 -21.59 6.54 19.16
N LYS A 127 -21.70 6.95 17.90
CA LYS A 127 -22.06 8.33 17.52
C LYS A 127 -23.48 8.68 17.96
N ALA A 128 -24.33 7.71 18.30
CA ALA A 128 -25.65 7.96 18.89
C ALA A 128 -25.57 8.50 20.33
N SER A 129 -24.38 8.56 20.94
CA SER A 129 -24.21 9.09 22.29
C SER A 129 -24.63 10.56 22.37
N PHE A 130 -25.14 10.97 23.53
CA PHE A 130 -25.56 12.35 23.77
C PHE A 130 -24.41 13.34 23.52
N LEU A 131 -23.20 13.06 23.99
CA LEU A 131 -22.05 13.95 23.78
C LEU A 131 -21.66 14.07 22.31
N PHE A 132 -21.69 12.98 21.54
CA PHE A 132 -21.40 13.06 20.10
C PHE A 132 -22.46 13.87 19.36
N GLN A 133 -23.75 13.65 19.65
CA GLN A 133 -24.84 14.40 19.02
C GLN A 133 -24.80 15.90 19.39
N GLN A 134 -24.44 16.25 20.63
CA GLN A 134 -24.19 17.64 21.01
C GLN A 134 -22.99 18.24 20.27
N LYS A 135 -21.91 17.47 20.10
CA LYS A 135 -20.74 17.90 19.34
C LYS A 135 -21.09 18.24 17.90
N LEU A 136 -22.01 17.51 17.25
CA LEU A 136 -22.45 17.79 15.89
C LEU A 136 -23.44 18.95 15.78
N ASN A 137 -24.07 19.40 16.87
CA ASN A 137 -25.12 20.41 16.81
C ASN A 137 -24.60 21.72 16.18
N PRO A 138 -25.15 22.17 15.03
CA PRO A 138 -24.76 23.43 14.39
C PRO A 138 -24.98 24.66 15.27
N GLN A 139 -25.92 24.58 16.20
CA GLN A 139 -26.28 25.65 17.14
C GLN A 139 -25.54 25.53 18.48
N LYS A 140 -24.53 24.66 18.59
CA LYS A 140 -23.80 24.43 19.84
C LYS A 140 -23.17 25.72 20.37
N SER A 141 -23.22 25.90 21.69
CA SER A 141 -22.48 26.95 22.37
C SER A 141 -20.97 26.69 22.25
N LYS A 142 -20.17 27.76 22.15
CA LYS A 142 -18.70 27.70 22.16
C LYS A 142 -18.12 27.10 23.46
N SER A 143 -18.93 27.00 24.51
CA SER A 143 -18.55 26.41 25.80
C SER A 143 -18.63 24.88 25.84
N ILE A 144 -19.25 24.23 24.84
CA ILE A 144 -19.36 22.76 24.78
C ILE A 144 -18.02 22.17 24.33
N LYS A 145 -17.49 21.20 25.09
CA LYS A 145 -16.25 20.49 24.78
C LYS A 145 -16.36 19.84 23.39
N THR A 146 -15.27 19.88 22.62
CA THR A 146 -15.24 19.43 21.21
C THR A 146 -14.85 17.97 21.05
N TYR A 147 -14.63 17.27 22.16
CA TYR A 147 -14.17 15.89 22.24
C TYR A 147 -14.90 15.20 23.39
N GLU A 148 -14.84 13.87 23.41
CA GLU A 148 -15.59 13.01 24.34
C GLU A 148 -14.64 12.26 25.27
N PRO A 149 -15.03 11.93 26.52
CA PRO A 149 -14.19 11.12 27.40
C PRO A 149 -13.88 9.75 26.78
N TYR A 150 -14.87 9.11 26.16
CA TYR A 150 -14.70 7.87 25.40
C TYR A 150 -15.10 8.10 23.95
N ARG A 151 -14.19 7.81 23.02
CA ARG A 151 -14.43 7.98 21.58
C ARG A 151 -15.56 7.08 21.11
N HIS A 152 -16.24 7.49 20.05
CA HIS A 152 -17.42 6.79 19.53
C HIS A 152 -17.09 5.37 19.08
N GLU A 153 -15.88 5.07 18.59
CA GLU A 153 -15.47 3.71 18.25
C GLU A 153 -15.35 2.79 19.48
N TRP A 154 -14.98 3.33 20.65
CA TRP A 154 -14.95 2.57 21.91
C TRP A 154 -16.37 2.31 22.44
N VAL A 155 -17.25 3.31 22.35
CA VAL A 155 -18.67 3.14 22.69
C VAL A 155 -19.32 2.11 21.77
N SER A 156 -19.01 2.15 20.47
CA SER A 156 -19.47 1.17 19.47
C SER A 156 -19.01 -0.25 19.80
N LEU A 157 -17.76 -0.41 20.23
CA LEU A 157 -17.23 -1.69 20.73
C LEU A 157 -18.06 -2.21 21.91
N ARG A 158 -18.37 -1.37 22.90
CA ARG A 158 -19.18 -1.78 24.06
C ARG A 158 -20.63 -2.11 23.69
N LEU A 159 -21.24 -1.37 22.77
CA LEU A 159 -22.56 -1.69 22.22
C LEU A 159 -22.56 -3.04 21.50
N PHE A 160 -21.52 -3.32 20.71
CA PHE A 160 -21.36 -4.61 20.03
C PHE A 160 -21.13 -5.75 21.04
N GLN A 161 -20.30 -5.55 22.06
CA GLN A 161 -20.11 -6.52 23.14
C GLN A 161 -21.40 -6.78 23.92
N ALA A 162 -22.19 -5.75 24.22
CA ALA A 162 -23.48 -5.87 24.87
C ALA A 162 -24.50 -6.65 24.01
N PHE A 163 -24.44 -6.49 22.68
CA PHE A 163 -25.25 -7.23 21.73
C PHE A 163 -24.86 -8.71 21.63
N VAL A 164 -23.56 -9.01 21.55
CA VAL A 164 -23.05 -10.38 21.48
C VAL A 164 -23.28 -11.09 22.83
N GLY A 165 -22.96 -10.43 23.94
CA GLY A 165 -23.02 -11.02 25.28
C GLY A 165 -22.16 -12.29 25.36
N GLY A 166 -22.71 -13.35 25.96
CA GLY A 166 -22.07 -14.67 26.04
C GLY A 166 -22.44 -15.63 24.89
N GLN A 167 -23.05 -15.14 23.80
CA GLN A 167 -23.50 -15.99 22.69
C GLN A 167 -22.33 -16.51 21.86
N ALA A 168 -22.44 -17.74 21.34
CA ALA A 168 -21.52 -18.28 20.35
C ALA A 168 -21.69 -17.59 18.98
N ASP A 169 -20.74 -17.77 18.06
CA ASP A 169 -20.73 -17.04 16.78
C ASP A 169 -22.00 -17.22 15.94
N ARG A 170 -22.53 -18.44 15.90
CA ARG A 170 -23.78 -18.73 15.19
C ARG A 170 -25.00 -18.14 15.88
N GLU A 171 -24.97 -18.00 17.18
CA GLU A 171 -26.11 -17.53 17.98
C GLU A 171 -26.28 -16.03 17.83
N TRP A 172 -25.21 -15.24 18.06
CA TRP A 172 -25.31 -13.78 17.89
C TRP A 172 -25.62 -13.39 16.44
N LEU A 173 -25.12 -14.15 15.45
CA LEU A 173 -25.48 -13.93 14.06
C LEU A 173 -26.96 -14.27 13.76
N LYS A 174 -27.51 -15.32 14.39
CA LYS A 174 -28.96 -15.63 14.30
C LYS A 174 -29.80 -14.54 14.96
N SER A 175 -29.36 -14.04 16.11
CA SER A 175 -29.96 -12.90 16.78
C SER A 175 -29.92 -11.66 15.88
N LEU A 176 -28.79 -11.41 15.19
CA LEU A 176 -28.66 -10.31 14.24
C LEU A 176 -29.54 -10.48 13.00
N ALA A 177 -29.67 -11.70 12.49
CA ALA A 177 -30.56 -12.04 11.38
C ALA A 177 -32.06 -11.86 11.72
N ASN A 178 -32.39 -11.79 13.01
CA ASN A 178 -33.73 -11.57 13.55
C ASN A 178 -33.86 -10.26 14.35
N VAL A 179 -32.88 -9.35 14.26
CA VAL A 179 -32.84 -8.09 15.02
C VAL A 179 -34.14 -7.30 14.87
N ASN A 180 -34.69 -6.75 15.94
CA ASN A 180 -35.96 -6.04 15.95
C ASN A 180 -35.91 -4.87 16.97
N ASN A 181 -37.02 -4.16 17.17
CA ASN A 181 -37.07 -3.03 18.10
C ASN A 181 -36.81 -3.43 19.57
N GLU A 182 -37.12 -4.68 19.96
CA GLU A 182 -36.83 -5.18 21.32
C GLU A 182 -35.32 -5.39 21.55
N THR A 183 -34.53 -5.49 20.46
CA THR A 183 -33.08 -5.70 20.55
C THR A 183 -32.38 -4.51 21.21
N GLU A 184 -32.83 -3.27 20.99
CA GLU A 184 -32.24 -2.10 21.66
C GLU A 184 -32.36 -2.20 23.18
N GLN A 185 -33.54 -2.58 23.68
CA GLN A 185 -33.78 -2.72 25.11
C GLN A 185 -32.83 -3.75 25.73
N TYR A 186 -32.65 -4.89 25.07
CA TYR A 186 -31.67 -5.91 25.47
C TYR A 186 -30.24 -5.33 25.50
N VAL A 187 -29.79 -4.71 24.40
CA VAL A 187 -28.43 -4.17 24.27
C VAL A 187 -28.14 -3.11 25.34
N LEU A 188 -29.06 -2.16 25.55
CA LEU A 188 -28.87 -1.11 26.55
C LEU A 188 -28.89 -1.66 27.98
N SER A 189 -29.72 -2.67 28.26
CA SER A 189 -29.72 -3.33 29.58
C SER A 189 -28.41 -4.07 29.87
N SER A 190 -27.85 -4.75 28.86
CA SER A 190 -26.55 -5.42 28.95
C SER A 190 -25.40 -4.41 29.06
N LEU A 191 -25.52 -3.26 28.39
CA LEU A 191 -24.51 -2.19 28.41
C LEU A 191 -24.27 -1.61 29.80
N GLU A 192 -25.26 -1.62 30.70
CA GLU A 192 -25.12 -1.09 32.08
C GLU A 192 -23.90 -1.67 32.82
N ARG A 193 -23.51 -2.92 32.54
CA ARG A 193 -22.34 -3.57 33.15
C ARG A 193 -21.01 -3.25 32.46
N LEU A 194 -21.05 -2.62 31.28
CA LEU A 194 -19.91 -2.39 30.40
C LEU A 194 -19.52 -0.91 30.27
N LYS A 195 -20.17 -0.01 31.02
CA LYS A 195 -19.89 1.43 31.00
C LYS A 195 -18.55 1.75 31.68
N ASP A 196 -17.48 1.86 30.89
CA ASP A 196 -16.17 2.26 31.40
C ASP A 196 -16.24 3.63 32.10
N GLY A 197 -15.51 3.74 33.22
CA GLY A 197 -15.47 4.97 34.04
C GLY A 197 -16.66 5.17 34.98
N LEU A 198 -17.70 4.35 34.88
CA LEU A 198 -18.84 4.31 35.80
C LEU A 198 -18.92 2.97 36.57
N VAL A 199 -18.51 1.88 35.92
CA VAL A 199 -18.41 0.54 36.52
C VAL A 199 -16.95 0.21 36.82
N ASN A 200 -16.67 -0.31 38.02
CA ASN A 200 -15.34 -0.81 38.37
C ASN A 200 -15.08 -2.15 37.67
N ASN A 201 -13.98 -2.25 36.91
CA ASN A 201 -13.56 -3.47 36.20
C ASN A 201 -14.67 -4.13 35.35
N PRO A 202 -15.18 -3.47 34.29
CA PRO A 202 -16.20 -4.05 33.41
C PRO A 202 -15.75 -5.34 32.69
N LYS A 203 -14.46 -5.70 32.77
CA LYS A 203 -13.83 -6.81 32.05
C LYS A 203 -13.92 -8.19 32.75
N GLN A 204 -14.21 -8.27 34.05
CA GLN A 204 -13.81 -9.44 34.83
C GLN A 204 -14.80 -10.63 34.92
N ALA A 205 -15.92 -10.67 34.18
CA ALA A 205 -16.82 -11.83 34.30
C ALA A 205 -17.58 -12.33 33.05
N GLU A 206 -17.85 -11.52 32.01
CA GLU A 206 -18.87 -11.92 31.00
C GLU A 206 -18.58 -11.55 29.52
N CYS A 207 -17.33 -11.24 29.11
CA CYS A 207 -17.03 -10.69 27.77
C CYS A 207 -15.89 -11.37 27.00
N THR A 208 -15.75 -12.70 27.06
CA THR A 208 -14.92 -13.40 26.06
C THR A 208 -15.71 -13.47 24.75
N LEU A 209 -15.34 -12.63 23.79
CA LEU A 209 -15.97 -12.63 22.48
C LEU A 209 -15.62 -13.92 21.71
N PRO A 210 -16.59 -14.58 21.04
CA PRO A 210 -16.28 -15.69 20.16
C PRO A 210 -15.43 -15.21 18.95
N PRO A 211 -14.73 -16.13 18.24
CA PRO A 211 -13.71 -15.77 17.24
C PRO A 211 -14.14 -14.77 16.15
N LEU A 212 -15.33 -14.90 15.55
CA LEU A 212 -15.80 -13.94 14.54
C LEU A 212 -16.19 -12.60 15.16
N ALA A 213 -16.88 -12.62 16.30
CA ALA A 213 -17.18 -11.39 17.03
C ALA A 213 -15.90 -10.64 17.44
N LYS A 214 -14.83 -11.36 17.83
CA LYS A 214 -13.52 -10.77 18.13
C LYS A 214 -12.94 -10.01 16.93
N CYS A 215 -13.06 -10.57 15.73
CA CYS A 215 -12.64 -9.90 14.50
C CYS A 215 -13.42 -8.60 14.25
N ILE A 216 -14.75 -8.66 14.37
CA ILE A 216 -15.63 -7.49 14.18
C ILE A 216 -15.34 -6.42 15.23
N ALA A 217 -15.18 -6.81 16.50
CA ALA A 217 -14.81 -5.91 17.58
C ALA A 217 -13.48 -5.19 17.32
N TRP A 218 -12.47 -5.91 16.81
CA TRP A 218 -11.19 -5.31 16.45
C TRP A 218 -11.31 -4.35 15.27
N LEU A 219 -12.11 -4.69 14.25
CA LEU A 219 -12.39 -3.80 13.14
C LEU A 219 -13.06 -2.51 13.63
N ILE A 220 -14.10 -2.61 14.45
CA ILE A 220 -14.81 -1.47 15.04
C ILE A 220 -13.83 -0.56 15.80
N VAL A 221 -13.09 -1.08 16.77
CA VAL A 221 -12.25 -0.20 17.62
C VAL A 221 -11.03 0.36 16.89
N SER A 222 -10.62 -0.26 15.79
CA SER A 222 -9.41 0.12 15.05
C SER A 222 -9.65 0.98 13.81
N HIS A 223 -10.90 1.26 13.42
CA HIS A 223 -11.20 1.84 12.11
C HIS A 223 -10.67 3.27 11.90
N HIS A 224 -10.52 4.08 12.95
CA HIS A 224 -9.84 5.39 12.84
C HIS A 224 -8.36 5.33 13.20
N LYS A 225 -8.05 4.61 14.29
CA LYS A 225 -6.71 4.51 14.87
C LYS A 225 -6.51 3.13 15.48
N LEU A 226 -5.34 2.53 15.28
CA LEU A 226 -4.96 1.31 16.00
C LEU A 226 -4.87 1.60 17.52
N PRO A 227 -5.46 0.76 18.39
CA PRO A 227 -5.27 0.91 19.83
C PRO A 227 -3.79 0.91 20.20
N PHE A 228 -3.38 1.87 21.01
CA PHE A 228 -1.98 2.08 21.38
C PHE A 228 -1.88 2.34 22.88
N TYR A 229 -0.92 1.72 23.54
CA TYR A 229 -0.71 1.98 24.96
C TYR A 229 -0.27 3.44 25.18
N PRO A 230 -0.88 4.18 26.13
CA PRO A 230 -0.52 5.57 26.39
C PRO A 230 0.89 5.68 26.99
N GLU A 231 1.72 6.60 26.49
CA GLU A 231 3.12 6.76 26.93
C GLU A 231 3.29 7.03 28.42
N GLN A 232 2.30 7.69 29.04
CA GLN A 232 2.28 8.01 30.48
C GLN A 232 1.53 6.96 31.32
N GLY A 233 1.16 5.81 30.74
CA GLY A 233 0.45 4.76 31.46
C GLY A 233 1.37 3.96 32.40
N ASP A 234 0.86 3.62 33.57
CA ASP A 234 1.53 2.72 34.51
C ASP A 234 1.45 1.24 34.06
N ASN A 235 2.56 0.51 34.14
CA ASN A 235 2.69 -0.91 33.75
C ASN A 235 2.47 -1.20 32.25
N PRO A 236 3.43 -0.80 31.38
CA PRO A 236 3.32 -1.10 29.95
C PRO A 236 3.19 -2.61 29.70
N PRO A 237 2.34 -3.00 28.73
CA PRO A 237 2.07 -4.40 28.43
C PRO A 237 3.34 -5.08 27.90
N ASN A 238 3.64 -6.28 28.43
CA ASN A 238 4.79 -7.07 27.98
C ASN A 238 4.46 -7.80 26.66
N PHE A 239 5.42 -7.82 25.73
CA PHE A 239 5.35 -8.56 24.47
C PHE A 239 5.17 -10.08 24.63
N VAL A 240 5.55 -10.66 25.77
CA VAL A 240 5.41 -12.12 26.04
C VAL A 240 3.96 -12.61 25.92
N ASN A 241 2.98 -11.75 26.22
CA ASN A 241 1.55 -12.10 26.22
C ASN A 241 0.76 -11.31 25.16
N VAL A 242 1.39 -11.01 24.01
CA VAL A 242 0.75 -10.20 22.93
C VAL A 242 -0.60 -10.76 22.46
N GLU A 243 -0.75 -12.09 22.48
CA GLU A 243 -1.99 -12.78 22.10
C GLU A 243 -3.18 -12.41 23.01
N ASN A 244 -2.89 -12.08 24.28
CA ASN A 244 -3.89 -11.70 25.28
C ASN A 244 -4.15 -10.19 25.30
N TRP A 245 -3.41 -9.38 24.53
CA TRP A 245 -3.54 -7.93 24.60
C TRP A 245 -4.95 -7.46 24.24
N PHE A 246 -5.55 -8.02 23.19
CA PHE A 246 -6.89 -7.60 22.77
C PHE A 246 -7.99 -8.03 23.74
N GLU A 247 -7.91 -9.24 24.30
CA GLU A 247 -8.97 -9.80 25.14
C GLU A 247 -8.86 -9.40 26.61
N ALA A 248 -7.64 -9.46 27.17
CA ALA A 248 -7.42 -9.25 28.59
C ALA A 248 -6.91 -7.83 28.89
N ASN A 249 -5.96 -7.32 28.12
CA ASN A 249 -5.23 -6.10 28.47
C ASN A 249 -5.80 -4.82 27.86
N LEU A 250 -6.53 -4.87 26.76
CA LEU A 250 -6.97 -3.69 26.00
C LEU A 250 -7.91 -2.82 26.83
N GLU A 251 -7.43 -1.69 27.32
CA GLU A 251 -8.21 -0.75 28.12
C GLU A 251 -8.75 0.40 27.27
N SER A 252 -9.77 1.08 27.80
CA SER A 252 -10.36 2.25 27.15
C SER A 252 -9.34 3.35 26.89
N SER A 253 -8.32 3.48 27.74
CA SER A 253 -7.21 4.43 27.59
C SER A 253 -6.36 4.20 26.34
N TRP A 254 -6.34 2.99 25.77
CA TRP A 254 -5.55 2.68 24.57
C TRP A 254 -6.17 3.24 23.29
N ASN A 255 -7.49 3.42 23.30
CA ASN A 255 -8.23 4.03 22.20
C ASN A 255 -8.59 5.50 22.53
N SER A 256 -9.03 5.75 23.76
CA SER A 256 -9.52 7.02 24.29
C SER A 256 -8.60 7.54 25.40
N PRO A 257 -7.34 7.92 25.10
CA PRO A 257 -6.40 8.39 26.13
C PRO A 257 -6.91 9.61 26.89
N GLN A 258 -7.80 10.40 26.28
CA GLN A 258 -8.43 11.55 26.93
C GLN A 258 -9.33 11.17 28.11
N CYS A 259 -9.73 9.90 28.27
CA CYS A 259 -10.52 9.44 29.42
C CYS A 259 -9.75 9.54 30.75
N LEU A 260 -8.41 9.63 30.68
CA LEU A 260 -7.51 9.78 31.82
C LEU A 260 -7.42 11.24 32.32
N SER A 261 -7.98 12.21 31.59
CA SER A 261 -7.97 13.60 32.04
C SER A 261 -8.85 13.79 33.28
N ASN A 262 -8.35 14.57 34.24
CA ASN A 262 -9.08 15.00 35.44
C ASN A 262 -10.18 16.04 35.13
N ASP A 263 -10.26 16.55 33.90
CA ASP A 263 -11.25 17.55 33.48
C ASP A 263 -12.66 16.98 33.29
N TRP A 264 -12.83 15.66 33.38
CA TRP A 264 -14.09 14.96 33.17
C TRP A 264 -14.84 14.77 34.49
N VAL A 265 -16.01 15.40 34.60
CA VAL A 265 -16.93 15.14 35.71
C VAL A 265 -17.73 13.86 35.48
N ILE A 266 -18.34 13.31 36.54
CA ILE A 266 -19.14 12.07 36.45
C ILE A 266 -20.29 12.22 35.45
N GLU A 267 -20.92 13.41 35.41
CA GLU A 267 -22.00 13.71 34.47
C GLU A 267 -21.55 13.64 33.00
N ASP A 268 -20.33 14.11 32.67
CA ASP A 268 -19.77 13.97 31.32
C ASP A 268 -19.65 12.48 30.95
N LYS A 269 -19.18 11.64 31.89
CA LYS A 269 -19.06 10.20 31.67
C LYS A 269 -20.43 9.55 31.50
N GLN A 270 -21.43 9.92 32.31
CA GLN A 270 -22.82 9.44 32.16
C GLN A 270 -23.41 9.83 30.80
N ASN A 271 -23.21 11.06 30.37
CA ASN A 271 -23.66 11.57 29.09
C ASN A 271 -23.00 10.85 27.89
N ASN A 272 -21.75 10.39 28.02
CA ASN A 272 -21.10 9.57 27.00
C ASN A 272 -21.79 8.21 26.77
N TRP A 273 -22.52 7.70 27.76
CA TRP A 273 -23.23 6.41 27.73
C TRP A 273 -24.76 6.57 27.64
N CYS A 274 -25.25 7.76 27.29
CA CYS A 274 -26.67 8.07 27.13
C CYS A 274 -27.03 8.19 25.64
N PHE A 275 -28.17 7.61 25.24
CA PHE A 275 -28.64 7.55 23.84
C PHE A 275 -30.04 8.17 23.72
N PRO A 276 -30.15 9.51 23.72
CA PRO A 276 -31.44 10.21 23.83
C PRO A 276 -32.36 10.02 22.62
N VAL A 277 -31.78 9.72 21.45
CA VAL A 277 -32.48 9.54 20.16
C VAL A 277 -32.42 8.09 19.69
N SER A 278 -32.21 7.16 20.62
CA SER A 278 -31.94 5.74 20.35
C SER A 278 -30.69 5.49 19.49
N THR A 279 -30.31 4.23 19.40
CA THR A 279 -29.26 3.70 18.54
C THR A 279 -29.83 3.22 17.19
N PRO A 280 -28.98 2.92 16.19
CA PRO A 280 -29.45 2.36 14.92
C PRO A 280 -30.23 1.04 15.04
N PHE A 281 -30.21 0.37 16.19
CA PHE A 281 -31.10 -0.76 16.47
C PHE A 281 -32.59 -0.41 16.36
N MET A 282 -32.99 0.86 16.48
CA MET A 282 -34.38 1.31 16.29
C MET A 282 -34.70 1.75 14.85
N SER A 283 -33.72 1.81 13.95
CA SER A 283 -33.94 2.09 12.53
C SER A 283 -34.39 0.82 11.82
N SER A 284 -35.61 0.83 11.28
CA SER A 284 -36.19 -0.29 10.54
C SER A 284 -35.42 -0.60 9.25
N LEU A 285 -34.85 0.43 8.62
CA LEU A 285 -34.01 0.29 7.44
C LEU A 285 -32.66 -0.33 7.80
N TRP A 286 -32.02 0.12 8.88
CA TRP A 286 -30.76 -0.48 9.35
C TRP A 286 -30.95 -1.95 9.70
N GLN A 287 -32.01 -2.28 10.45
CA GLN A 287 -32.39 -3.65 10.76
C GLN A 287 -32.57 -4.48 9.48
N ALA A 288 -33.35 -3.99 8.50
CA ALA A 288 -33.59 -4.73 7.26
C ALA A 288 -32.28 -5.04 6.50
N ARG A 289 -31.36 -4.08 6.44
CA ARG A 289 -30.08 -4.24 5.73
C ARG A 289 -29.14 -5.19 6.47
N VAL A 290 -28.94 -5.02 7.78
CA VAL A 290 -28.02 -5.86 8.55
C VAL A 290 -28.50 -7.32 8.59
N ARG A 291 -29.83 -7.58 8.65
CA ARG A 291 -30.39 -8.93 8.58
C ARG A 291 -29.97 -9.69 7.32
N VAL A 292 -29.89 -9.01 6.17
CA VAL A 292 -29.48 -9.63 4.90
C VAL A 292 -28.04 -10.14 4.99
N PHE A 293 -27.12 -9.31 5.49
CA PHE A 293 -25.72 -9.68 5.61
C PHE A 293 -25.48 -10.69 6.73
N ALA A 294 -26.23 -10.63 7.83
CA ALA A 294 -26.18 -11.63 8.90
C ALA A 294 -26.62 -13.02 8.39
N LYS A 295 -27.74 -13.09 7.65
CA LYS A 295 -28.21 -14.34 7.01
C LYS A 295 -27.19 -14.88 6.01
N ARG A 296 -26.56 -13.99 5.24
CA ARG A 296 -25.51 -14.36 4.31
C ARG A 296 -24.29 -14.94 5.03
N PHE A 297 -23.84 -14.30 6.11
CA PHE A 297 -22.70 -14.81 6.87
C PHE A 297 -23.01 -16.17 7.51
N LEU A 298 -24.23 -16.34 8.04
CA LEU A 298 -24.71 -17.64 8.55
C LEU A 298 -24.72 -18.75 7.50
N SER A 299 -24.95 -18.42 6.24
CA SER A 299 -24.98 -19.41 5.15
C SER A 299 -23.60 -19.94 4.74
N TYR A 300 -22.53 -19.30 5.22
CA TYR A 300 -21.15 -19.68 4.90
C TYR A 300 -20.53 -20.47 6.05
N GLU A 301 -20.65 -21.80 5.99
CA GLU A 301 -20.29 -22.74 7.06
C GLU A 301 -18.80 -22.69 7.42
N GLU A 302 -17.91 -22.46 6.44
CA GLU A 302 -16.46 -22.37 6.65
C GLU A 302 -16.05 -21.18 7.53
N ALA A 303 -16.91 -20.15 7.68
CA ALA A 303 -16.64 -19.07 8.63
C ALA A 303 -16.51 -19.55 10.08
N PHE A 304 -17.12 -20.67 10.43
CA PHE A 304 -17.17 -21.15 11.81
C PHE A 304 -16.10 -22.18 12.15
N SER A 305 -15.27 -22.58 11.17
CA SER A 305 -14.26 -23.63 11.32
C SER A 305 -12.83 -23.12 11.52
N SER A 306 -12.62 -21.81 11.63
CA SER A 306 -11.28 -21.22 11.68
C SER A 306 -11.19 -20.07 12.67
N ASN A 307 -10.02 -19.93 13.31
CA ASN A 307 -9.69 -18.71 14.04
C ASN A 307 -9.22 -17.64 13.07
N TRP A 308 -10.12 -16.74 12.68
CA TRP A 308 -9.85 -15.66 11.73
C TRP A 308 -9.03 -14.53 12.34
N PHE A 309 -8.99 -14.42 13.67
CA PHE A 309 -8.24 -13.35 14.35
C PHE A 309 -6.74 -13.47 14.10
N ASP A 310 -6.22 -14.71 14.01
CA ASP A 310 -4.80 -14.98 13.73
C ASP A 310 -4.49 -14.96 12.21
N GLN A 311 -5.49 -14.67 11.37
CA GLN A 311 -5.32 -14.57 9.92
C GLN A 311 -5.17 -13.10 9.50
N HIS A 312 -3.96 -12.57 9.67
CA HIS A 312 -3.65 -11.16 9.41
C HIS A 312 -4.03 -10.70 8.00
N PHE A 313 -3.87 -11.52 6.95
CA PHE A 313 -4.31 -11.19 5.60
C PHE A 313 -5.82 -10.86 5.56
N THR A 314 -6.65 -11.77 6.05
CA THR A 314 -8.12 -11.64 6.10
C THR A 314 -8.53 -10.42 6.93
N LEU A 315 -7.93 -10.26 8.11
CA LEU A 315 -8.30 -9.22 9.07
C LEU A 315 -7.91 -7.82 8.57
N HIS A 316 -6.67 -7.63 8.10
CA HIS A 316 -6.21 -6.34 7.59
C HIS A 316 -6.87 -5.95 6.27
N LEU A 317 -7.19 -6.91 5.38
CA LEU A 317 -7.99 -6.60 4.19
C LEU A 317 -9.42 -6.23 4.53
N SER A 318 -10.01 -6.84 5.56
CA SER A 318 -11.33 -6.43 6.04
C SER A 318 -11.30 -4.99 6.57
N ARG A 319 -10.25 -4.65 7.33
CA ARG A 319 -10.02 -3.28 7.81
C ARG A 319 -9.82 -2.30 6.66
N LEU A 320 -9.04 -2.65 5.65
CA LEU A 320 -8.84 -1.86 4.44
C LEU A 320 -10.18 -1.54 3.76
N CYS A 321 -11.02 -2.56 3.54
CA CYS A 321 -12.30 -2.40 2.84
C CYS A 321 -13.27 -1.52 3.64
N MET A 322 -13.39 -1.75 4.94
CA MET A 322 -14.24 -0.96 5.82
C MET A 322 -13.76 0.50 5.91
N MET A 323 -12.46 0.73 6.09
CA MET A 323 -11.93 2.09 6.17
C MET A 323 -12.02 2.86 4.86
N LEU A 324 -11.79 2.20 3.72
CA LEU A 324 -11.99 2.82 2.41
C LEU A 324 -13.47 3.15 2.18
N SER A 325 -14.38 2.30 2.67
CA SER A 325 -15.83 2.52 2.60
C SER A 325 -16.26 3.74 3.40
N ASP A 326 -15.84 3.82 4.66
CA ASP A 326 -16.10 4.98 5.53
C ASP A 326 -15.52 6.26 4.91
N HIS A 327 -14.26 6.20 4.44
CA HIS A 327 -13.63 7.34 3.78
C HIS A 327 -14.42 7.82 2.54
N HIS A 328 -14.77 6.89 1.66
CA HIS A 328 -15.54 7.18 0.46
C HIS A 328 -16.91 7.80 0.78
N TYR A 329 -17.65 7.21 1.74
CA TYR A 329 -19.00 7.68 2.06
C TYR A 329 -18.98 9.00 2.83
N SER A 330 -18.05 9.16 3.78
CA SER A 330 -17.88 10.38 4.57
C SER A 330 -17.47 11.57 3.71
N SER A 331 -16.56 11.36 2.74
CA SER A 331 -16.09 12.42 1.83
C SER A 331 -17.08 12.75 0.69
N GLY A 332 -17.96 11.81 0.33
CA GLY A 332 -18.94 12.00 -0.75
C GLY A 332 -19.94 13.13 -0.50
N VAL A 333 -20.37 13.82 -1.56
CA VAL A 333 -21.39 14.90 -1.48
C VAL A 333 -22.81 14.33 -1.44
N LYS A 334 -23.00 13.12 -1.97
CA LYS A 334 -24.31 12.48 -2.09
C LYS A 334 -24.71 11.81 -0.78
N ILE A 335 -25.97 12.01 -0.40
CA ILE A 335 -26.64 11.28 0.67
C ILE A 335 -27.61 10.25 0.06
N SER A 336 -27.87 9.16 0.77
CA SER A 336 -28.85 8.14 0.40
C SER A 336 -30.13 8.34 1.21
N GLU A 337 -30.99 9.26 0.77
CA GLU A 337 -32.30 9.50 1.44
C GLU A 337 -33.14 8.22 1.54
N ALA A 338 -32.99 7.29 0.60
CA ALA A 338 -33.68 6.00 0.59
C ALA A 338 -33.26 5.06 1.74
N ASP A 339 -32.11 5.30 2.38
CA ASP A 339 -31.64 4.53 3.53
C ASP A 339 -31.74 5.32 4.84
N GLN A 340 -32.46 6.45 4.86
CA GLN A 340 -32.75 7.21 6.07
C GLN A 340 -34.11 6.79 6.65
N ASP A 341 -34.13 6.24 7.87
CA ASP A 341 -35.42 5.99 8.54
C ASP A 341 -36.03 7.35 8.95
N PRO A 342 -37.28 7.64 8.56
CA PRO A 342 -37.95 8.88 8.96
C PRO A 342 -38.09 9.06 10.47
N ASN A 343 -38.15 7.95 11.23
CA ASN A 343 -38.32 7.97 12.68
C ASN A 343 -36.99 8.01 13.45
N TYR A 344 -35.85 7.88 12.74
CA TYR A 344 -34.52 7.96 13.35
C TYR A 344 -33.90 9.34 13.16
N HIS A 345 -33.34 9.91 14.23
CA HIS A 345 -33.00 11.33 14.31
C HIS A 345 -31.53 11.64 14.62
N ALA A 346 -30.68 10.62 14.81
CA ALA A 346 -29.25 10.83 15.04
C ALA A 346 -28.51 11.11 13.72
N TYR A 347 -27.47 11.94 13.78
CA TYR A 347 -26.60 12.27 12.65
C TYR A 347 -25.18 11.72 12.84
N ALA A 348 -24.53 11.34 11.74
CA ALA A 348 -23.15 10.84 11.77
C ALA A 348 -22.10 11.97 11.65
N ASN A 349 -22.40 13.01 10.86
CA ASN A 349 -21.46 14.08 10.55
C ASN A 349 -22.16 15.38 10.10
N THR A 350 -21.33 16.40 9.88
CA THR A 350 -21.73 17.73 9.39
C THR A 350 -20.93 18.12 8.16
N CYS A 351 -21.40 19.11 7.42
CA CYS A 351 -20.66 19.78 6.35
C CYS A 351 -20.77 21.30 6.48
N LYS A 352 -19.95 22.03 5.73
CA LYS A 352 -20.11 23.48 5.54
C LYS A 352 -20.94 23.69 4.26
N ASN A 353 -22.01 24.47 4.35
CA ASN A 353 -22.82 24.85 3.20
C ASN A 353 -22.13 25.94 2.34
N GLU A 354 -22.77 26.37 1.26
CA GLU A 354 -22.24 27.43 0.35
C GLU A 354 -21.95 28.76 1.06
N PHE A 355 -22.58 29.01 2.21
CA PHE A 355 -22.39 30.20 3.05
C PHE A 355 -21.38 29.97 4.19
N ASN A 356 -20.60 28.87 4.13
CA ASN A 356 -19.61 28.48 5.13
C ASN A 356 -20.21 28.23 6.54
N GLN A 357 -21.51 27.94 6.62
CA GLN A 357 -22.20 27.58 7.86
C GLN A 357 -22.23 26.07 8.03
N VAL A 358 -22.01 25.60 9.25
CA VAL A 358 -22.08 24.17 9.58
C VAL A 358 -23.54 23.71 9.52
N CYS A 359 -23.82 22.62 8.81
CA CYS A 359 -25.12 21.96 8.78
C CYS A 359 -24.96 20.44 8.91
N TYR A 360 -26.01 19.76 9.36
CA TYR A 360 -26.06 18.31 9.36
C TYR A 360 -25.98 17.78 7.93
N LYS A 361 -25.27 16.66 7.74
CA LYS A 361 -25.05 16.05 6.42
C LYS A 361 -25.70 14.67 6.32
N GLN A 362 -25.18 13.66 7.01
CA GLN A 362 -25.67 12.27 6.92
C GLN A 362 -26.37 11.85 8.21
N LYS A 363 -27.52 11.17 8.10
CA LYS A 363 -28.10 10.47 9.26
C LYS A 363 -27.20 9.29 9.65
N LEU A 364 -27.24 8.91 10.92
CA LEU A 364 -26.34 7.87 11.44
C LEU A 364 -26.68 6.47 10.90
N ASP A 365 -27.96 6.12 10.82
CA ASP A 365 -28.39 4.83 10.25
C ASP A 365 -28.02 4.71 8.77
N GLU A 366 -28.30 5.75 7.97
CA GLU A 366 -27.90 5.87 6.57
C GLU A 366 -26.38 5.67 6.41
N HIS A 367 -25.59 6.38 7.21
CA HIS A 367 -24.14 6.27 7.18
C HIS A 367 -23.68 4.84 7.48
N ASN A 368 -24.18 4.20 8.55
CA ASN A 368 -23.82 2.81 8.88
C ASN A 368 -24.25 1.83 7.78
N ILE A 369 -25.43 2.02 7.18
CA ILE A 369 -25.92 1.18 6.08
C ILE A 369 -24.98 1.27 4.88
N GLN A 370 -24.64 2.50 4.48
CA GLN A 370 -23.86 2.74 3.28
C GLN A 370 -22.40 2.34 3.44
N VAL A 371 -21.82 2.53 4.63
CA VAL A 371 -20.48 2.02 4.93
C VAL A 371 -20.48 0.49 4.90
N GLY A 372 -21.47 -0.19 5.48
CA GLY A 372 -21.58 -1.66 5.43
C GLY A 372 -21.70 -2.20 4.00
N ILE A 373 -22.60 -1.64 3.20
CA ILE A 373 -22.83 -2.06 1.80
C ILE A 373 -21.60 -1.81 0.92
N ASN A 374 -21.00 -0.61 1.02
CA ASN A 374 -19.82 -0.30 0.23
C ASN A 374 -18.60 -1.12 0.66
N ALA A 375 -18.43 -1.42 1.96
CA ALA A 375 -17.32 -2.23 2.45
C ALA A 375 -17.37 -3.65 1.86
N TYR A 376 -18.57 -4.24 1.79
CA TYR A 376 -18.80 -5.51 1.10
C TYR A 376 -18.45 -5.43 -0.39
N ALA A 377 -18.94 -4.40 -1.07
CA ALA A 377 -18.72 -4.24 -2.51
C ALA A 377 -17.26 -3.93 -2.86
N ILE A 378 -16.54 -3.21 -2.00
CA ILE A 378 -15.09 -2.97 -2.11
C ILE A 378 -14.35 -4.30 -2.01
N ALA A 379 -14.65 -5.11 -0.99
CA ALA A 379 -14.03 -6.43 -0.81
C ALA A 379 -14.27 -7.33 -2.04
N GLU A 380 -15.50 -7.37 -2.56
CA GLU A 380 -15.83 -8.08 -3.79
C GLU A 380 -15.11 -7.52 -5.03
N GLY A 381 -14.87 -6.21 -5.04
CA GLY A 381 -14.16 -5.51 -6.12
C GLY A 381 -12.65 -5.71 -6.13
N LEU A 382 -12.01 -6.07 -5.01
CA LEU A 382 -10.54 -6.17 -4.91
C LEU A 382 -9.92 -7.15 -5.92
N PRO A 383 -10.40 -8.41 -6.08
CA PRO A 383 -9.85 -9.31 -7.09
C PRO A 383 -10.00 -8.76 -8.51
N LYS A 384 -11.11 -8.07 -8.79
CA LYS A 384 -11.37 -7.44 -10.09
C LYS A 384 -10.41 -6.27 -10.34
N LEU A 385 -10.16 -5.44 -9.32
CA LEU A 385 -9.17 -4.36 -9.37
C LEU A 385 -7.80 -4.91 -9.79
N LEU A 386 -7.31 -5.96 -9.14
CA LEU A 386 -6.00 -6.54 -9.45
C LEU A 386 -5.89 -7.04 -10.90
N ARG A 387 -7.00 -7.55 -11.46
CA ARG A 387 -7.05 -7.94 -12.89
C ARG A 387 -7.06 -6.73 -13.82
N GLU A 388 -7.78 -5.67 -13.47
CA GLU A 388 -8.00 -4.51 -14.33
C GLU A 388 -6.86 -3.49 -14.31
N LEU A 389 -6.00 -3.53 -13.30
CA LEU A 389 -4.90 -2.57 -13.19
C LEU A 389 -3.92 -2.65 -14.38
N PRO A 390 -3.43 -1.50 -14.89
CA PRO A 390 -2.44 -1.48 -15.95
C PRO A 390 -1.15 -2.21 -15.52
N PHE A 391 -0.54 -2.94 -16.44
CA PHE A 391 0.75 -3.58 -16.22
C PHE A 391 1.78 -3.07 -17.24
N LEU A 392 3.05 -3.25 -16.93
CA LEU A 392 4.16 -2.82 -17.77
C LEU A 392 4.22 -3.71 -19.01
N GLY A 393 4.13 -3.11 -20.19
CA GLY A 393 4.16 -3.83 -21.47
C GLY A 393 5.55 -4.31 -21.86
N ALA A 394 5.70 -4.75 -23.11
CA ALA A 394 7.01 -5.11 -23.65
C ALA A 394 7.94 -3.89 -23.71
N VAL A 395 8.96 -3.86 -22.86
CA VAL A 395 9.99 -2.81 -22.86
C VAL A 395 11.26 -3.35 -23.52
N PRO A 396 11.66 -2.85 -24.71
CA PRO A 396 12.83 -3.37 -25.42
C PRO A 396 14.12 -3.35 -24.61
N ALA A 397 14.33 -2.33 -23.77
CA ALA A 397 15.50 -2.22 -22.90
C ALA A 397 15.56 -3.32 -21.82
N LEU A 398 14.44 -3.91 -21.43
CA LEU A 398 14.41 -4.99 -20.43
C LEU A 398 14.53 -6.39 -21.06
N ILE A 399 14.15 -6.52 -22.34
CA ILE A 399 14.08 -7.81 -23.05
C ILE A 399 15.34 -8.08 -23.87
N LYS A 400 15.87 -7.08 -24.57
CA LYS A 400 17.01 -7.26 -25.48
C LYS A 400 18.27 -7.60 -24.69
N LYS A 401 19.08 -8.49 -25.28
CA LYS A 401 20.41 -8.80 -24.75
C LYS A 401 21.27 -7.56 -24.70
N VAL A 402 22.19 -7.54 -23.72
CA VAL A 402 23.20 -6.49 -23.62
C VAL A 402 24.08 -6.53 -24.88
N HIS A 403 24.39 -5.36 -25.42
CA HIS A 403 25.24 -5.24 -26.60
C HIS A 403 26.65 -5.75 -26.28
N GLU A 404 27.34 -6.30 -27.29
CA GLU A 404 28.61 -7.01 -27.10
C GLU A 404 29.68 -6.12 -26.46
N GLU A 405 29.70 -4.83 -26.81
CA GLU A 405 30.64 -3.84 -26.27
C GLU A 405 30.51 -3.64 -24.74
N TYR A 406 29.31 -3.81 -24.18
CA TYR A 406 29.04 -3.60 -22.76
C TYR A 406 28.92 -4.91 -21.98
N ARG A 407 29.20 -6.04 -22.63
CA ARG A 407 28.95 -7.37 -22.06
C ARG A 407 29.80 -7.66 -20.83
N ASN A 408 31.00 -7.11 -20.75
CA ASN A 408 31.89 -7.29 -19.61
C ASN A 408 31.34 -6.61 -18.33
N ASP A 409 30.67 -5.47 -18.46
CA ASP A 409 30.16 -4.72 -17.30
C ASP A 409 28.71 -5.07 -16.96
N TYR A 410 27.88 -5.35 -17.96
CA TYR A 410 26.44 -5.51 -17.78
C TYR A 410 25.90 -6.88 -18.24
N GLY A 411 26.75 -7.77 -18.77
CA GLY A 411 26.32 -9.09 -19.27
C GLY A 411 25.64 -9.96 -18.22
N TRP A 412 25.96 -9.77 -16.94
CA TRP A 412 25.30 -10.45 -15.81
C TRP A 412 23.78 -10.22 -15.79
N GLN A 413 23.30 -9.09 -16.32
CA GLN A 413 21.88 -8.77 -16.38
C GLN A 413 21.11 -9.73 -17.30
N ASP A 414 21.76 -10.27 -18.34
CA ASP A 414 21.14 -11.26 -19.23
C ASP A 414 20.94 -12.60 -18.52
N ASP A 415 21.93 -13.04 -17.74
CA ASP A 415 21.84 -14.26 -16.93
C ASP A 415 20.80 -14.10 -15.80
N ALA A 416 20.77 -12.93 -15.15
CA ALA A 416 19.81 -12.61 -14.10
C ALA A 416 18.36 -12.63 -14.64
N TYR A 417 18.14 -12.04 -15.81
CA TYR A 417 16.85 -12.06 -16.50
C TYR A 417 16.44 -13.48 -16.91
N ALA A 418 17.37 -14.28 -17.42
CA ALA A 418 17.11 -15.66 -17.81
C ALA A 418 16.69 -16.53 -16.61
N LEU A 419 17.39 -16.41 -15.48
CA LEU A 419 17.02 -17.10 -14.24
C LEU A 419 15.65 -16.63 -13.74
N ALA A 420 15.41 -15.33 -13.68
CA ALA A 420 14.12 -14.80 -13.24
C ALA A 420 12.96 -15.34 -14.10
N LYS A 421 13.16 -15.46 -15.42
CA LYS A 421 12.17 -16.03 -16.32
C LYS A 421 11.91 -17.52 -16.06
N SER A 422 12.94 -18.31 -15.72
CA SER A 422 12.74 -19.74 -15.40
C SER A 422 12.01 -19.96 -14.07
N LEU A 423 12.09 -19.02 -13.13
CA LEU A 423 11.43 -19.10 -11.82
C LEU A 423 9.96 -18.68 -11.84
N ARG A 424 9.46 -18.14 -12.96
CA ARG A 424 8.14 -17.49 -13.07
C ARG A 424 6.98 -18.34 -12.55
N GLN A 425 6.99 -19.66 -12.77
CA GLN A 425 5.93 -20.55 -12.31
C GLN A 425 6.03 -20.82 -10.81
N ASP A 426 7.24 -21.08 -10.30
CA ASP A 426 7.45 -21.40 -8.88
C ASP A 426 7.11 -20.22 -7.96
N VAL A 427 7.49 -19.00 -8.37
CA VAL A 427 7.28 -17.79 -7.56
C VAL A 427 5.82 -17.38 -7.41
N GLN A 428 4.92 -17.86 -8.28
CA GLN A 428 3.48 -17.58 -8.16
C GLN A 428 2.93 -18.19 -6.87
N ASN A 429 3.31 -19.44 -6.60
CA ASN A 429 2.80 -20.18 -5.44
C ASN A 429 3.63 -19.87 -4.18
N LYS A 430 4.95 -19.86 -4.31
CA LYS A 430 5.90 -19.82 -3.19
C LYS A 430 6.34 -18.41 -2.78
N GLY A 431 6.00 -17.39 -3.56
CA GLY A 431 6.56 -16.06 -3.39
C GLY A 431 8.03 -16.00 -3.81
N PHE A 432 8.67 -14.83 -3.64
CA PHE A 432 10.05 -14.61 -4.05
C PHE A 432 10.75 -13.63 -3.14
N PHE A 433 11.95 -14.02 -2.70
CA PHE A 433 12.88 -13.21 -1.93
C PHE A 433 14.24 -13.15 -2.65
N GLY A 434 14.48 -12.07 -3.38
CA GLY A 434 15.70 -11.86 -4.16
C GLY A 434 16.70 -10.96 -3.45
N VAL A 435 17.99 -11.21 -3.69
CA VAL A 435 19.09 -10.37 -3.21
C VAL A 435 20.04 -10.06 -4.37
N SER A 436 20.07 -8.80 -4.80
CA SER A 436 20.95 -8.26 -5.83
C SER A 436 22.14 -7.56 -5.17
N MET A 437 23.30 -8.21 -5.20
CA MET A 437 24.56 -7.73 -4.59
C MET A 437 25.55 -7.21 -5.62
N ALA A 438 25.11 -6.83 -6.82
CA ALA A 438 26.04 -6.32 -7.83
C ALA A 438 26.75 -5.04 -7.34
N SER A 439 28.06 -4.95 -7.60
CA SER A 439 28.88 -3.81 -7.14
C SER A 439 28.42 -2.47 -7.72
N THR A 440 28.74 -1.37 -7.03
CA THR A 440 28.45 -0.01 -7.48
C THR A 440 29.01 0.24 -8.88
N GLY A 441 28.15 0.75 -9.78
CA GLY A 441 28.51 1.01 -11.18
C GLY A 441 28.24 -0.15 -12.15
N LYS A 442 27.84 -1.34 -11.67
CA LYS A 442 27.50 -2.50 -12.54
C LYS A 442 26.07 -2.50 -13.07
N GLY A 443 25.37 -1.37 -13.03
CA GLY A 443 24.05 -1.20 -13.63
C GLY A 443 22.90 -1.90 -12.88
N LYS A 444 22.95 -1.91 -11.53
CA LYS A 444 21.90 -2.49 -10.65
C LYS A 444 20.48 -2.06 -11.04
N THR A 445 20.27 -0.77 -11.27
CA THR A 445 18.95 -0.18 -11.60
C THR A 445 18.24 -0.91 -12.74
N ARG A 446 18.91 -1.11 -13.88
CA ARG A 446 18.36 -1.86 -15.02
C ARG A 446 18.31 -3.36 -14.73
N GLY A 447 19.34 -3.93 -14.12
CA GLY A 447 19.39 -5.36 -13.77
C GLY A 447 18.22 -5.80 -12.86
N ASN A 448 17.94 -5.02 -11.81
CA ASN A 448 16.86 -5.25 -10.87
C ASN A 448 15.49 -5.17 -11.53
N MET A 449 15.28 -4.16 -12.39
CA MET A 449 14.05 -4.08 -13.18
C MET A 449 13.89 -5.28 -14.11
N ARG A 450 14.98 -5.76 -14.73
CA ARG A 450 14.94 -6.97 -15.57
C ARG A 450 14.60 -8.21 -14.77
N ILE A 451 15.15 -8.39 -13.57
CA ILE A 451 14.80 -9.50 -12.67
C ILE A 451 13.30 -9.48 -12.39
N MET A 452 12.76 -8.38 -11.87
CA MET A 452 11.33 -8.29 -11.52
C MET A 452 10.41 -8.42 -12.73
N TYR A 453 10.83 -7.87 -13.88
CA TYR A 453 10.14 -8.04 -15.16
C TYR A 453 10.14 -9.51 -15.61
N GLY A 454 11.24 -10.25 -15.44
CA GLY A 454 11.35 -11.67 -15.79
C GLY A 454 10.45 -12.58 -14.97
N LEU A 455 10.27 -12.26 -13.69
CA LEU A 455 9.40 -12.98 -12.76
C LEU A 455 7.91 -12.87 -13.14
N SER A 456 7.52 -12.00 -14.08
CA SER A 456 6.13 -11.65 -14.33
C SER A 456 5.72 -11.55 -15.79
N GLU A 457 4.49 -11.97 -16.08
CA GLU A 457 3.83 -11.74 -17.38
C GLU A 457 3.11 -10.40 -17.42
N LYS A 458 2.58 -9.96 -16.27
CA LYS A 458 1.90 -8.68 -16.09
C LYS A 458 2.62 -7.83 -15.04
N PRO A 459 3.88 -7.39 -15.30
CA PRO A 459 4.72 -6.78 -14.29
C PRO A 459 4.14 -5.46 -13.79
N ARG A 460 4.07 -5.35 -12.45
CA ARG A 460 3.77 -4.11 -11.73
C ARG A 460 4.77 -4.00 -10.59
N ILE A 461 5.54 -2.93 -10.56
CA ILE A 461 6.76 -2.86 -9.75
C ILE A 461 6.77 -1.54 -8.96
N SER A 462 7.17 -1.60 -7.70
CA SER A 462 7.43 -0.46 -6.85
C SER A 462 8.91 -0.47 -6.45
N VAL A 463 9.65 0.56 -6.83
CA VAL A 463 11.04 0.76 -6.45
C VAL A 463 11.06 1.77 -5.31
N ALA A 464 11.49 1.34 -4.14
CA ALA A 464 11.52 2.13 -2.93
C ALA A 464 12.96 2.35 -2.47
N MET A 465 13.30 3.60 -2.12
CA MET A 465 14.65 4.04 -1.80
C MET A 465 14.67 4.85 -0.50
N GLY A 466 15.82 4.90 0.19
CA GLY A 466 15.99 5.72 1.41
C GLY A 466 16.16 7.23 1.16
N LEU A 467 16.59 7.66 -0.04
CA LEU A 467 16.98 9.04 -0.31
C LEU A 467 16.19 9.69 -1.45
N ARG A 468 15.69 10.91 -1.21
CA ARG A 468 14.91 11.71 -2.18
C ARG A 468 15.63 11.96 -3.50
N THR A 469 16.90 12.39 -3.44
CA THR A 469 17.68 12.74 -4.63
C THR A 469 17.87 11.52 -5.54
N LEU A 470 18.06 10.35 -4.94
CA LEU A 470 18.17 9.09 -5.68
C LEU A 470 16.85 8.68 -6.34
N THR A 471 15.72 9.00 -5.72
CA THR A 471 14.38 8.75 -6.28
C THR A 471 14.19 9.50 -7.60
N LEU A 472 14.56 10.77 -7.68
CA LEU A 472 14.49 11.57 -8.91
C LEU A 472 15.42 11.02 -9.99
N GLN A 473 16.69 10.80 -9.64
CA GLN A 473 17.68 10.26 -10.57
C GLN A 473 17.28 8.89 -11.11
N THR A 474 16.72 8.02 -10.27
CA THR A 474 16.21 6.71 -10.69
C THR A 474 14.99 6.85 -11.60
N GLY A 475 14.11 7.81 -11.31
CA GLY A 475 13.01 8.19 -12.19
C GLY A 475 13.50 8.62 -13.58
N ASP A 476 14.56 9.44 -13.63
CA ASP A 476 15.18 9.90 -14.88
C ASP A 476 15.82 8.73 -15.64
N VAL A 477 16.58 7.85 -14.97
CA VAL A 477 17.14 6.62 -15.58
C VAL A 477 16.05 5.72 -16.16
N PHE A 478 14.93 5.56 -15.45
CA PHE A 478 13.82 4.76 -15.96
C PHE A 478 13.17 5.38 -17.19
N LYS A 479 13.10 6.70 -17.25
CA LYS A 479 12.52 7.43 -18.37
C LYS A 479 13.44 7.50 -19.58
N GLU A 480 14.71 7.84 -19.37
CA GLU A 480 15.68 8.12 -20.43
C GLU A 480 16.40 6.85 -20.90
N ASP A 481 16.92 6.03 -19.97
CA ASP A 481 17.73 4.86 -20.32
C ASP A 481 16.88 3.60 -20.58
N ILE A 482 15.88 3.36 -19.73
CA ILE A 482 14.96 2.22 -19.90
C ILE A 482 13.87 2.54 -20.93
N GLY A 483 13.56 3.83 -21.13
CA GLY A 483 12.54 4.28 -22.06
C GLY A 483 11.12 4.06 -21.55
N LEU A 484 10.90 4.11 -20.23
CA LEU A 484 9.56 4.06 -19.66
C LEU A 484 8.81 5.35 -19.97
N ASP A 485 7.61 5.21 -20.51
CA ASP A 485 6.78 6.34 -20.85
C ASP A 485 6.11 6.97 -19.62
N ARG A 486 5.62 8.19 -19.84
CA ARG A 486 4.93 9.03 -18.87
C ARG A 486 3.67 8.45 -18.24
N ASP A 487 3.13 7.38 -18.83
CA ASP A 487 1.94 6.66 -18.36
C ASP A 487 2.26 5.29 -17.77
N GLU A 488 3.54 4.91 -17.76
CA GLU A 488 4.02 3.65 -17.20
C GLU A 488 4.79 3.86 -15.90
N LEU A 489 5.28 5.08 -15.67
CA LEU A 489 6.10 5.47 -14.53
C LEU A 489 5.41 6.56 -13.70
N ALA A 490 5.28 6.33 -12.39
CA ALA A 490 5.01 7.36 -11.40
C ALA A 490 6.25 7.56 -10.53
N VAL A 491 6.60 8.81 -10.24
CA VAL A 491 7.69 9.16 -9.31
C VAL A 491 7.09 9.89 -8.11
N LEU A 492 7.43 9.46 -6.89
CA LEU A 492 6.94 10.03 -5.63
C LEU A 492 8.10 10.37 -4.71
N ILE A 493 8.22 11.63 -4.32
CA ILE A 493 9.33 12.10 -3.49
C ILE A 493 8.75 12.56 -2.16
N GLY A 494 9.26 12.02 -1.05
CA GLY A 494 8.75 12.39 0.27
C GLY A 494 9.20 13.79 0.65
N SER A 495 8.46 14.49 1.52
CA SER A 495 9.12 15.25 2.58
C SER A 495 9.73 14.24 3.57
N SER A 496 10.84 14.59 4.21
CA SER A 496 11.73 13.68 4.93
C SER A 496 11.01 13.23 6.19
N ALA A 497 10.46 12.00 6.17
CA ALA A 497 9.72 11.44 7.29
C ALA A 497 10.56 11.36 8.58
N VAL A 498 11.89 11.20 8.48
CA VAL A 498 12.79 11.19 9.66
C VAL A 498 12.98 12.60 10.25
N LYS A 499 12.97 13.64 9.41
CA LYS A 499 13.01 15.03 9.88
C LYS A 499 11.63 15.46 10.39
N GLU A 500 10.54 14.98 9.79
CA GLU A 500 9.17 15.19 10.27
C GLU A 500 8.82 14.37 11.51
N LEU A 501 9.38 13.17 11.75
CA LEU A 501 9.24 12.43 13.01
C LEU A 501 9.94 13.16 14.17
N HIS A 502 11.07 13.82 13.90
CA HIS A 502 11.76 14.67 14.87
C HIS A 502 11.15 16.09 14.99
N GLU A 503 10.59 16.65 13.90
CA GLU A 503 9.89 17.94 13.85
C GLU A 503 8.38 17.82 14.14
N GLN A 504 7.86 16.61 14.37
CA GLN A 504 6.45 16.34 14.70
C GLN A 504 6.03 17.12 15.96
N ASN A 505 6.95 17.31 16.92
CA ASN A 505 6.74 18.17 18.09
C ASN A 505 6.57 19.68 17.77
N LYS A 506 6.81 20.13 16.53
CA LYS A 506 6.66 21.54 16.10
C LYS A 506 5.63 21.75 14.98
N LEU A 507 5.45 20.78 14.07
CA LEU A 507 4.42 20.81 13.01
C LEU A 507 2.99 20.59 13.53
N ASP A 508 2.85 20.14 14.77
CA ASP A 508 1.58 19.91 15.44
C ASP A 508 0.66 21.14 15.42
N GLN A 509 1.14 22.39 15.48
CA GLN A 509 0.24 23.54 15.61
C GLN A 509 -0.69 23.78 14.40
N ASN A 510 -0.23 23.55 13.17
CA ASN A 510 -1.05 23.72 11.96
C ASN A 510 -1.88 22.47 11.62
N LYS A 511 -1.37 21.27 11.90
CA LYS A 511 -2.16 20.03 11.76
C LYS A 511 -3.26 19.94 12.83
N ILE A 512 -3.00 20.41 14.05
CA ILE A 512 -4.00 20.52 15.13
C ILE A 512 -5.15 21.43 14.71
N SER A 513 -4.94 22.49 13.92
CA SER A 513 -6.05 23.34 13.48
C SER A 513 -6.97 22.64 12.46
N GLU A 514 -6.42 21.94 11.46
CA GLU A 514 -7.23 21.19 10.49
C GLU A 514 -7.88 19.95 11.12
N GLN A 515 -7.17 19.26 12.02
CA GLN A 515 -7.68 18.12 12.79
C GLN A 515 -8.77 18.54 13.78
N LYS A 516 -8.63 19.69 14.45
CA LYS A 516 -9.71 20.23 15.28
C LYS A 516 -10.95 20.47 14.44
N GLU A 517 -10.83 20.99 13.22
CA GLU A 517 -11.97 21.19 12.32
C GLU A 517 -12.61 19.87 11.84
N SER A 518 -11.83 18.83 11.52
CA SER A 518 -12.36 17.51 11.12
C SER A 518 -13.01 16.76 12.30
N GLU A 519 -12.42 16.81 13.49
CA GLU A 519 -12.97 16.28 14.75
C GLU A 519 -14.26 17.02 15.16
N LEU A 520 -14.29 18.35 15.00
CA LEU A 520 -15.45 19.20 15.28
C LEU A 520 -16.68 18.81 14.46
N GLY A 521 -16.47 18.34 13.22
CA GLY A 521 -17.54 17.97 12.29
C GLY A 521 -17.88 16.48 12.24
N GLY A 522 -17.19 15.65 13.04
CA GLY A 522 -17.35 14.19 13.03
C GLY A 522 -16.86 13.50 11.75
N SER A 523 -15.97 14.15 11.00
CA SER A 523 -15.52 13.73 9.66
C SER A 523 -14.02 13.40 9.61
N LEU A 524 -13.48 12.76 10.66
CA LEU A 524 -12.09 12.28 10.70
C LEU A 524 -11.76 11.38 9.49
N SER A 525 -12.73 10.61 9.02
CA SER A 525 -12.58 9.75 7.83
C SER A 525 -12.60 10.50 6.51
N SER A 526 -12.73 11.83 6.46
CA SER A 526 -12.60 12.60 5.20
C SER A 526 -11.20 13.20 4.98
N GLU A 527 -10.24 12.95 5.87
CA GLU A 527 -8.86 13.44 5.71
C GLU A 527 -8.18 12.87 4.45
N SER A 528 -7.25 13.61 3.86
CA SER A 528 -6.48 13.13 2.69
C SER A 528 -5.73 11.84 3.02
N LEU A 529 -5.90 10.80 2.21
CA LEU A 529 -5.25 9.50 2.42
C LEU A 529 -3.74 9.53 2.11
N LEU A 530 -3.26 10.61 1.49
CA LEU A 530 -1.85 10.89 1.23
C LEU A 530 -1.48 12.26 1.80
N GLN A 531 -0.56 12.31 2.76
CA GLN A 531 -0.16 13.54 3.46
C GLN A 531 0.71 14.49 2.62
N ASN A 532 1.42 13.97 1.62
CA ASN A 532 2.45 14.73 0.91
C ASN A 532 1.98 15.28 -0.45
N GLU A 533 2.66 16.34 -0.90
CA GLU A 533 2.58 16.79 -2.28
C GLU A 533 3.13 15.68 -3.19
N LEU A 534 2.23 15.01 -3.92
CA LEU A 534 2.66 14.24 -5.06
C LEU A 534 3.16 15.22 -6.12
N VAL A 535 4.48 15.30 -6.26
CA VAL A 535 5.06 15.69 -7.55
C VAL A 535 4.92 14.48 -8.47
N LEU A 536 3.69 14.22 -8.90
CA LEU A 536 3.45 13.37 -10.05
C LEU A 536 4.07 14.08 -11.23
N VAL A 537 5.24 13.60 -11.65
CA VAL A 537 5.97 14.25 -12.73
C VAL A 537 5.11 14.30 -14.00
N GLU A 538 4.11 13.42 -14.20
CA GLU A 538 3.48 13.28 -15.53
C GLU A 538 1.98 12.89 -15.57
N GLN A 539 1.35 13.19 -16.72
CA GLN A 539 -0.08 12.98 -17.02
C GLN A 539 -0.38 11.48 -17.24
N MET A 540 -0.63 10.76 -16.14
CA MET A 540 -1.23 9.42 -16.23
C MET A 540 -2.62 9.47 -16.91
N PRO A 541 -2.98 8.45 -17.71
CA PRO A 541 -4.31 8.34 -18.30
C PRO A 541 -5.39 8.26 -17.22
N GLU A 542 -6.62 8.55 -17.62
CA GLU A 542 -7.76 8.40 -16.72
C GLU A 542 -8.05 6.91 -16.48
N TYR A 543 -8.15 6.52 -15.21
CA TYR A 543 -8.61 5.19 -14.83
C TYR A 543 -10.12 5.08 -15.08
N TYR A 544 -10.57 3.97 -15.66
CA TYR A 544 -11.98 3.71 -15.98
C TYR A 544 -12.49 2.39 -15.39
N GLY A 545 -11.75 1.76 -14.48
CA GLY A 545 -12.19 0.54 -13.81
C GLY A 545 -13.30 0.82 -12.80
N ASP A 546 -14.14 -0.17 -12.53
CA ASP A 546 -15.31 0.00 -11.67
C ASP A 546 -14.94 0.36 -10.22
N PHE A 547 -13.71 0.01 -9.81
CA PHE A 547 -13.17 0.34 -8.49
C PHE A 547 -12.93 1.85 -8.31
N LYS A 548 -12.88 2.63 -9.40
CA LYS A 548 -12.62 4.07 -9.38
C LYS A 548 -13.56 4.82 -8.44
N LYS A 549 -14.84 4.45 -8.40
CA LYS A 549 -15.86 5.15 -7.60
C LYS A 549 -15.48 5.30 -6.13
N TRP A 550 -14.73 4.35 -5.55
CA TRP A 550 -14.32 4.39 -4.14
C TRP A 550 -13.05 5.19 -3.86
N ILE A 551 -12.31 5.58 -4.91
CA ILE A 551 -11.02 6.27 -4.79
C ILE A 551 -10.97 7.58 -5.59
N GLU A 552 -12.02 7.92 -6.33
CA GLU A 552 -12.04 9.07 -7.25
C GLU A 552 -12.07 10.43 -6.55
N HIS A 553 -12.48 10.47 -5.28
CA HIS A 553 -12.44 11.67 -4.45
C HIS A 553 -11.00 12.15 -4.21
N ASP A 554 -10.01 11.25 -4.32
CA ASP A 554 -8.58 11.60 -4.29
C ASP A 554 -7.86 11.13 -5.57
N PRO A 555 -7.72 12.03 -6.57
CA PRO A 555 -7.02 11.73 -7.82
C PRO A 555 -5.58 11.25 -7.64
N LYS A 556 -4.93 11.56 -6.52
CA LYS A 556 -3.55 11.13 -6.23
C LYS A 556 -3.47 9.63 -6.01
N ILE A 557 -4.45 9.05 -5.30
CA ILE A 557 -4.54 7.62 -5.03
C ILE A 557 -4.76 6.85 -6.31
N VAL A 558 -5.71 7.31 -7.15
CA VAL A 558 -5.98 6.70 -8.45
C VAL A 558 -4.70 6.59 -9.27
N LYS A 559 -3.90 7.67 -9.28
CA LYS A 559 -2.63 7.73 -10.02
C LYS A 559 -1.56 6.81 -9.45
N LEU A 560 -1.43 6.75 -8.12
CA LEU A 560 -0.48 5.88 -7.42
C LEU A 560 -0.78 4.39 -7.69
N ILE A 561 -2.06 4.02 -7.60
CA ILE A 561 -2.48 2.63 -7.81
C ILE A 561 -2.39 2.26 -9.30
N GLN A 562 -2.77 3.13 -10.24
CA GLN A 562 -2.78 2.75 -11.66
C GLN A 562 -1.38 2.58 -12.28
N ALA A 563 -0.35 3.25 -11.75
CA ALA A 563 1.00 3.22 -12.30
C ALA A 563 1.54 1.78 -12.44
N PRO A 564 1.96 1.31 -13.62
CA PRO A 564 2.67 0.04 -13.71
C PRO A 564 3.96 0.02 -12.88
N VAL A 565 4.79 1.05 -13.02
CA VAL A 565 6.04 1.25 -12.27
C VAL A 565 5.89 2.46 -11.37
N LEU A 566 6.20 2.28 -10.09
CA LEU A 566 6.28 3.35 -9.11
C LEU A 566 7.74 3.46 -8.66
N VAL A 567 8.31 4.66 -8.67
CA VAL A 567 9.60 4.98 -8.05
C VAL A 567 9.32 5.93 -6.91
N SER A 568 9.69 5.56 -5.69
CA SER A 568 9.33 6.33 -4.50
C SER A 568 10.41 6.28 -3.42
N THR A 569 10.37 7.22 -2.47
CA THR A 569 11.02 6.96 -1.18
C THR A 569 10.24 5.87 -0.43
N ILE A 570 10.91 5.10 0.43
CA ILE A 570 10.25 4.05 1.22
C ILE A 570 9.13 4.59 2.10
N ASP A 571 9.22 5.87 2.48
CA ASP A 571 8.25 6.58 3.32
C ASP A 571 6.84 6.60 2.73
N TYR A 572 6.67 6.39 1.42
CA TYR A 572 5.35 6.26 0.82
C TYR A 572 4.72 4.88 1.00
N LEU A 573 5.55 3.84 1.18
CA LEU A 573 5.07 2.47 1.41
C LEU A 573 4.99 2.16 2.92
N MET A 574 5.83 2.82 3.72
CA MET A 574 5.89 2.63 5.17
C MET A 574 4.55 2.80 5.90
N PRO A 575 3.65 3.74 5.51
CA PRO A 575 2.34 3.87 6.16
C PRO A 575 1.44 2.66 5.98
N ALA A 576 1.76 1.70 5.10
CA ALA A 576 1.06 0.42 5.10
C ALA A 576 1.10 -0.23 6.49
N THR A 577 2.24 -0.17 7.19
CA THR A 577 2.41 -0.76 8.53
C THR A 577 2.47 0.28 9.65
N GLU A 578 3.06 1.44 9.38
CA GLU A 578 3.26 2.51 10.37
C GLU A 578 2.13 3.56 10.38
N GLY A 579 1.18 3.45 9.45
CA GLY A 579 0.02 4.33 9.34
C GLY A 579 -0.95 4.08 10.47
N VAL A 580 -0.72 4.74 11.61
CA VAL A 580 -1.53 4.52 12.82
C VAL A 580 -2.87 5.25 12.82
N ARG A 581 -3.09 6.27 11.95
CA ARG A 581 -4.30 7.12 11.95
C ARG A 581 -4.76 7.52 10.54
N GLY A 582 -6.05 7.82 10.39
CA GLY A 582 -6.60 8.62 9.28
C GLY A 582 -6.54 7.98 7.89
N GLY A 583 -6.51 6.64 7.81
CA GLY A 583 -6.54 5.92 6.53
C GLY A 583 -5.26 5.97 5.70
N GLN A 584 -4.16 6.49 6.25
CA GLN A 584 -2.87 6.61 5.54
C GLN A 584 -2.33 5.29 4.99
N GLN A 585 -2.72 4.17 5.59
CA GLN A 585 -2.36 2.83 5.13
C GLN A 585 -3.10 2.38 3.87
N ILE A 586 -4.25 2.97 3.51
CA ILE A 586 -5.13 2.49 2.44
C ILE A 586 -4.40 2.47 1.09
N ALA A 587 -3.87 3.61 0.66
CA ALA A 587 -3.18 3.75 -0.62
C ALA A 587 -1.92 2.85 -0.73
N PRO A 588 -0.97 2.86 0.24
CA PRO A 588 0.20 1.99 0.16
C PRO A 588 -0.14 0.52 0.31
N MET A 589 -1.12 0.13 1.11
CA MET A 589 -1.56 -1.27 1.20
C MET A 589 -2.15 -1.76 -0.13
N LEU A 590 -2.97 -0.95 -0.82
CA LEU A 590 -3.44 -1.24 -2.18
C LEU A 590 -2.28 -1.34 -3.20
N ARG A 591 -1.23 -0.54 -3.02
CA ARG A 591 -0.03 -0.62 -3.85
C ARG A 591 0.75 -1.91 -3.61
N LEU A 592 0.98 -2.30 -2.36
CA LEU A 592 1.65 -3.54 -1.99
C LEU A 592 0.87 -4.78 -2.42
N LEU A 593 -0.46 -4.74 -2.32
CA LEU A 593 -1.36 -5.81 -2.80
C LEU A 593 -1.30 -5.98 -4.34
N SER A 594 -0.92 -4.95 -5.09
CA SER A 594 -0.99 -4.92 -6.55
C SER A 594 0.36 -4.79 -7.26
N SER A 595 1.48 -4.82 -6.55
CA SER A 595 2.80 -4.69 -7.17
C SER A 595 3.89 -5.41 -6.38
N ASP A 596 4.92 -5.87 -7.07
CA ASP A 596 6.14 -6.34 -6.45
C ASP A 596 7.01 -5.18 -6.00
N VAL A 597 7.95 -5.43 -5.07
CA VAL A 597 8.77 -4.39 -4.44
C VAL A 597 10.26 -4.63 -4.69
N ILE A 598 10.95 -3.58 -5.11
CA ILE A 598 12.41 -3.48 -5.08
C ILE A 598 12.76 -2.51 -3.95
N LEU A 599 13.51 -2.98 -2.95
CA LEU A 599 14.08 -2.11 -1.92
C LEU A 599 15.54 -1.83 -2.29
N ASP A 600 15.84 -0.59 -2.65
CA ASP A 600 17.18 -0.15 -3.02
C ASP A 600 17.90 0.51 -1.84
N GLU A 601 19.10 0.01 -1.56
CA GLU A 601 19.95 0.31 -0.41
C GLU A 601 19.19 0.25 0.95
N PRO A 602 18.53 -0.89 1.28
CA PRO A 602 17.80 -1.05 2.55
C PRO A 602 18.71 -1.05 3.79
N ASP A 603 20.02 -1.09 3.62
CA ASP A 603 21.04 -0.98 4.65
C ASP A 603 21.48 0.47 4.94
N ASP A 604 21.00 1.45 4.17
CA ASP A 604 21.19 2.88 4.48
C ASP A 604 20.33 3.34 5.67
N PHE A 605 19.37 2.52 6.11
CA PHE A 605 18.49 2.83 7.25
C PHE A 605 19.22 2.67 8.59
N GLY A 606 18.87 3.54 9.54
CA GLY A 606 19.38 3.46 10.90
C GLY A 606 18.93 2.17 11.60
N LEU A 607 19.67 1.75 12.63
CA LEU A 607 19.31 0.58 13.43
C LEU A 607 17.92 0.69 14.06
N ASP A 608 17.51 1.92 14.41
CA ASP A 608 16.20 2.23 15.00
C ASP A 608 15.04 2.06 14.00
N ASP A 609 15.30 2.15 12.69
CA ASP A 609 14.30 2.01 11.63
C ASP A 609 14.11 0.56 11.17
N LEU A 610 15.05 -0.33 11.48
CA LEU A 610 15.02 -1.73 11.05
C LEU A 610 13.73 -2.49 11.46
N PRO A 611 13.14 -2.29 12.66
CA PRO A 611 11.88 -2.94 13.01
C PRO A 611 10.72 -2.53 12.09
N ALA A 612 10.65 -1.25 11.69
CA ALA A 612 9.63 -0.77 10.76
C ALA A 612 9.86 -1.35 9.36
N LEU A 613 11.11 -1.41 8.91
CA LEU A 613 11.48 -2.08 7.66
C LEU A 613 11.08 -3.56 7.65
N CYS A 614 11.31 -4.30 8.74
CA CYS A 614 10.88 -5.68 8.89
C CYS A 614 9.36 -5.83 8.82
N ARG A 615 8.59 -4.93 9.45
CA ARG A 615 7.12 -4.93 9.33
C ARG A 615 6.67 -4.70 7.89
N LEU A 616 7.28 -3.76 7.18
CA LEU A 616 6.98 -3.52 5.77
C LEU A 616 7.28 -4.76 4.91
N VAL A 617 8.45 -5.37 5.06
CA VAL A 617 8.84 -6.58 4.32
C VAL A 617 7.92 -7.77 4.64
N ASN A 618 7.48 -7.89 5.90
CA ASN A 618 6.44 -8.84 6.28
C ASN A 618 5.13 -8.57 5.51
N TRP A 619 4.68 -7.31 5.43
CA TRP A 619 3.45 -6.98 4.70
C TRP A 619 3.55 -7.18 3.19
N VAL A 620 4.74 -7.01 2.58
CA VAL A 620 4.95 -7.42 1.18
C VAL A 620 4.64 -8.91 1.02
N GLY A 621 5.18 -9.77 1.89
CA GLY A 621 4.88 -11.20 1.88
C GLY A 621 3.41 -11.52 2.19
N MET A 622 2.85 -10.87 3.22
CA MET A 622 1.46 -11.04 3.67
C MET A 622 0.45 -10.70 2.59
N LEU A 623 0.71 -9.69 1.76
CA LEU A 623 -0.17 -9.26 0.68
C LEU A 623 0.09 -9.98 -0.64
N GLY A 624 0.97 -10.99 -0.65
CA GLY A 624 1.24 -11.82 -1.80
C GLY A 624 2.31 -11.29 -2.75
N GLY A 625 2.91 -10.14 -2.44
CA GLY A 625 3.95 -9.50 -3.23
C GLY A 625 5.28 -10.25 -3.18
N ARG A 626 6.13 -9.94 -4.15
CA ARG A 626 7.51 -10.44 -4.26
C ARG A 626 8.49 -9.31 -3.95
N ILE A 627 9.64 -9.65 -3.38
CA ILE A 627 10.62 -8.65 -2.97
C ILE A 627 12.01 -8.92 -3.54
N LEU A 628 12.69 -7.85 -3.97
CA LEU A 628 14.10 -7.84 -4.34
C LEU A 628 14.83 -6.79 -3.51
N LEU A 629 15.80 -7.23 -2.71
CA LEU A 629 16.73 -6.35 -2.01
C LEU A 629 17.89 -6.01 -2.94
N SER A 630 18.21 -4.73 -3.09
CA SER A 630 19.29 -4.25 -3.95
C SER A 630 20.30 -3.47 -3.12
N THR A 631 21.46 -4.07 -2.87
CA THR A 631 22.55 -3.42 -2.11
C THR A 631 23.84 -4.21 -2.25
N ALA A 632 24.96 -3.51 -2.38
CA ALA A 632 26.28 -4.15 -2.47
C ALA A 632 26.80 -4.59 -1.09
N THR A 633 26.21 -4.09 0.00
CA THR A 633 26.75 -4.12 1.37
C THR A 633 25.83 -4.80 2.38
N LEU A 634 24.82 -5.56 1.90
CA LEU A 634 23.90 -6.28 2.76
C LEU A 634 24.63 -7.19 3.76
N SER A 635 24.48 -6.89 5.05
CA SER A 635 25.04 -7.74 6.11
C SER A 635 24.25 -9.06 6.23
N PRO A 636 24.91 -10.18 6.59
CA PRO A 636 24.22 -11.46 6.79
C PRO A 636 23.07 -11.38 7.80
N THR A 637 23.25 -10.59 8.88
CA THR A 637 22.23 -10.40 9.93
C THR A 637 21.00 -9.69 9.40
N LEU A 638 21.19 -8.61 8.62
CA LEU A 638 20.06 -7.89 8.01
C LEU A 638 19.35 -8.76 6.97
N ALA A 639 20.10 -9.44 6.11
CA ALA A 639 19.54 -10.37 5.13
C ALA A 639 18.66 -11.44 5.79
N LYS A 640 19.14 -12.04 6.88
CA LYS A 640 18.40 -13.02 7.69
C LYS A 640 17.11 -12.42 8.27
N ALA A 641 17.20 -11.25 8.88
CA ALA A 641 16.05 -10.60 9.52
C ALA A 641 14.95 -10.28 8.51
N LEU A 642 15.31 -9.73 7.35
CA LEU A 642 14.37 -9.42 6.28
C LEU A 642 13.78 -10.68 5.64
N PHE A 643 14.57 -11.74 5.46
CA PHE A 643 14.05 -13.04 5.01
C PHE A 643 13.02 -13.61 5.99
N ALA A 644 13.34 -13.63 7.29
CA ALA A 644 12.44 -14.12 8.32
C ALA A 644 11.13 -13.32 8.36
N ALA A 645 11.22 -12.00 8.23
CA ALA A 645 10.05 -11.13 8.15
C ALA A 645 9.19 -11.45 6.91
N TYR A 646 9.80 -11.57 5.72
CA TYR A 646 9.10 -11.91 4.48
C TYR A 646 8.42 -13.27 4.56
N GLN A 647 9.14 -14.30 5.04
CA GLN A 647 8.61 -15.66 5.18
C GLN A 647 7.41 -15.69 6.14
N ALA A 648 7.51 -15.05 7.31
CA ALA A 648 6.40 -14.96 8.25
C ALA A 648 5.17 -14.29 7.63
N GLY A 649 5.37 -13.24 6.83
CA GLY A 649 4.30 -12.58 6.09
C GLY A 649 3.67 -13.51 5.06
N ARG A 650 4.49 -14.13 4.21
CA ARG A 650 4.04 -15.04 3.15
C ARG A 650 3.24 -16.22 3.71
N ASN A 651 3.57 -16.71 4.90
CA ASN A 651 2.81 -17.76 5.56
C ASN A 651 1.35 -17.35 5.84
N HIS A 652 1.08 -16.09 6.19
CA HIS A 652 -0.29 -15.59 6.31
C HIS A 652 -1.02 -15.54 4.96
N TYR A 653 -0.32 -15.14 3.90
CA TYR A 653 -0.88 -15.15 2.54
C TYR A 653 -1.28 -16.57 2.11
N VAL A 654 -0.36 -17.53 2.26
CA VAL A 654 -0.58 -18.94 1.89
C VAL A 654 -1.70 -19.54 2.73
N LYS A 655 -1.71 -19.31 4.05
CA LYS A 655 -2.79 -19.80 4.94
C LYS A 655 -4.17 -19.30 4.51
N ALA A 656 -4.27 -18.08 3.99
CA ALA A 656 -5.55 -17.48 3.60
C ALA A 656 -6.01 -17.81 2.18
N ASN A 657 -5.10 -18.26 1.29
CA ASN A 657 -5.37 -18.41 -0.15
C ASN A 657 -4.99 -19.78 -0.74
N SER A 658 -4.22 -20.64 -0.07
CA SER A 658 -3.82 -21.96 -0.59
C SER A 658 -4.83 -23.05 -0.20
N THR A 659 -5.16 -23.94 -1.14
CA THR A 659 -5.96 -25.16 -0.84
C THR A 659 -5.12 -26.40 -0.58
N LYS A 660 -3.81 -26.38 -0.90
CA LYS A 660 -2.91 -27.55 -0.84
C LYS A 660 -2.10 -27.65 0.46
N GLY A 661 -2.57 -27.01 1.52
CA GLY A 661 -1.84 -26.91 2.79
C GLY A 661 -0.80 -25.78 2.78
N ILE A 662 -0.14 -25.59 3.92
CA ILE A 662 0.84 -24.52 4.14
C ILE A 662 2.20 -24.97 3.57
N GLU A 663 2.58 -24.46 2.40
CA GLU A 663 3.95 -24.58 1.90
C GLU A 663 4.77 -23.37 2.40
N ASN A 664 5.70 -23.61 3.33
CA ASN A 664 6.59 -22.58 3.90
C ASN A 664 7.81 -22.26 3.01
N ALA A 665 7.92 -22.93 1.86
CA ALA A 665 9.05 -22.76 0.96
C ALA A 665 8.93 -21.44 0.20
N ILE A 666 10.00 -20.65 0.21
CA ILE A 666 10.15 -19.41 -0.53
C ILE A 666 11.19 -19.61 -1.64
N VAL A 667 10.93 -19.12 -2.84
CA VAL A 667 11.95 -19.06 -3.90
C VAL A 667 12.92 -17.94 -3.57
N CYS A 668 14.12 -18.28 -3.17
CA CYS A 668 15.20 -17.33 -2.94
C CYS A 668 16.13 -17.27 -4.14
N ALA A 669 16.64 -16.10 -4.48
CA ALA A 669 17.64 -15.96 -5.54
C ALA A 669 18.68 -14.87 -5.23
N TRP A 670 19.91 -15.11 -5.65
CA TRP A 670 21.03 -14.20 -5.48
C TRP A 670 21.67 -13.84 -6.84
N PHE A 671 21.96 -12.56 -7.00
CA PHE A 671 22.47 -11.99 -8.24
C PHE A 671 23.70 -11.13 -7.97
N ASP A 672 24.72 -11.26 -8.80
CA ASP A 672 25.90 -10.38 -8.82
C ASP A 672 26.44 -10.23 -10.25
N GLU A 673 27.50 -9.43 -10.39
CA GLU A 673 28.16 -9.15 -11.66
C GLU A 673 29.05 -10.30 -12.19
N PHE A 674 29.31 -11.32 -11.37
CA PHE A 674 30.33 -12.32 -11.67
C PHE A 674 29.77 -13.46 -12.52
N THR A 675 30.16 -13.48 -13.79
CA THR A 675 29.80 -14.56 -14.74
C THR A 675 30.24 -15.95 -14.27
N LYS A 676 31.32 -16.05 -13.48
CA LYS A 676 31.77 -17.31 -12.84
C LYS A 676 30.83 -17.79 -11.73
N ASN A 677 30.20 -16.87 -11.00
CA ASN A 677 29.32 -17.21 -9.89
C ASN A 677 27.96 -17.71 -10.40
N LYS A 678 27.50 -17.14 -11.53
CA LYS A 678 26.14 -17.24 -12.10
C LYS A 678 25.04 -16.90 -11.07
N PRO A 679 23.90 -16.37 -11.51
CA PRO A 679 22.74 -16.22 -10.64
C PRO A 679 22.34 -17.58 -10.03
N LYS A 680 22.05 -17.60 -8.73
CA LYS A 680 21.68 -18.81 -7.98
C LYS A 680 20.25 -18.69 -7.48
N SER A 681 19.48 -19.78 -7.51
CA SER A 681 18.16 -19.86 -6.87
C SER A 681 17.99 -21.15 -6.08
N GLU A 682 17.30 -21.08 -4.94
CA GLU A 682 16.96 -22.24 -4.11
C GLU A 682 15.58 -22.05 -3.47
N ASN A 683 14.84 -23.15 -3.28
CA ASN A 683 13.61 -23.16 -2.48
C ASN A 683 13.99 -23.35 -1.01
N ILE A 684 13.67 -22.37 -0.17
CA ILE A 684 14.09 -22.33 1.23
C ILE A 684 12.87 -22.38 2.13
N SER A 685 12.86 -23.31 3.08
CA SER A 685 11.76 -23.48 4.02
C SER A 685 12.09 -23.02 5.44
N SER A 686 13.37 -22.75 5.74
CA SER A 686 13.82 -22.34 7.08
C SER A 686 14.84 -21.21 7.06
N ILE A 687 14.92 -20.47 8.17
CA ILE A 687 15.91 -19.40 8.36
C ILE A 687 17.33 -19.97 8.30
N SER A 688 17.57 -21.16 8.84
CA SER A 688 18.90 -21.79 8.83
C SER A 688 19.35 -22.19 7.42
N GLU A 689 18.43 -22.70 6.59
CA GLU A 689 18.70 -22.94 5.16
C GLU A 689 19.05 -21.64 4.44
N TYR A 690 18.33 -20.55 4.71
CA TYR A 690 18.64 -19.24 4.15
C TYR A 690 20.04 -18.74 4.53
N GLU A 691 20.39 -18.81 5.81
CA GLU A 691 21.71 -18.38 6.29
C GLU A 691 22.83 -19.13 5.58
N LYS A 692 22.69 -20.46 5.45
CA LYS A 692 23.67 -21.29 4.75
C LYS A 692 23.77 -20.91 3.27
N ALA A 693 22.64 -20.83 2.57
CA ALA A 693 22.61 -20.53 1.15
C ALA A 693 23.17 -19.13 0.83
N HIS A 694 22.84 -18.14 1.67
CA HIS A 694 23.36 -16.78 1.56
C HIS A 694 24.87 -16.74 1.85
N ALA A 695 25.34 -17.39 2.91
CA ALA A 695 26.77 -17.46 3.24
C ALA A 695 27.58 -18.14 2.13
N ASP A 696 27.07 -19.22 1.54
CA ASP A 696 27.72 -19.91 0.42
C ASP A 696 27.84 -19.01 -0.82
N PHE A 697 26.79 -18.25 -1.14
CA PHE A 697 26.82 -17.28 -2.24
C PHE A 697 27.83 -16.16 -1.97
N VAL A 698 27.79 -15.56 -0.77
CA VAL A 698 28.71 -14.49 -0.36
C VAL A 698 30.16 -14.95 -0.35
N LYS A 699 30.44 -16.18 0.10
CA LYS A 699 31.80 -16.75 0.07
C LYS A 699 32.36 -16.85 -1.35
N LYS A 700 31.56 -17.31 -2.32
CA LYS A 700 31.96 -17.33 -3.73
C LYS A 700 32.18 -15.92 -4.27
N ARG A 701 31.30 -14.98 -3.93
CA ARG A 701 31.43 -13.57 -4.29
C ARG A 701 32.73 -12.96 -3.74
N ILE A 702 33.07 -13.21 -2.48
CA ILE A 702 34.32 -12.74 -1.86
C ILE A 702 35.54 -13.25 -2.63
N ASN A 703 35.57 -14.54 -2.98
CA ASN A 703 36.68 -15.10 -3.77
C ASN A 703 36.80 -14.39 -5.14
N ASN A 704 35.68 -14.16 -5.83
CA ASN A 704 35.71 -13.46 -7.12
C ASN A 704 36.16 -11.99 -7.00
N LEU A 705 35.73 -11.28 -5.95
CA LEU A 705 36.18 -9.91 -5.65
C LEU A 705 37.68 -9.86 -5.34
N GLN A 706 38.23 -10.89 -4.69
CA GLN A 706 39.67 -10.99 -4.40
C GLN A 706 40.49 -11.33 -5.64
N GLU A 707 39.94 -12.09 -6.59
CA GLU A 707 40.55 -12.36 -7.89
C GLU A 707 40.55 -11.12 -8.82
N GLU A 708 39.70 -10.13 -8.55
CA GLU A 708 39.62 -8.89 -9.32
C GLU A 708 40.84 -8.00 -9.04
N ASN A 709 41.88 -8.13 -9.88
CA ASN A 709 43.17 -7.46 -9.70
C ASN A 709 43.15 -5.92 -9.88
N LEU A 710 42.00 -5.33 -10.24
CA LEU A 710 41.88 -3.90 -10.52
C LEU A 710 41.55 -3.10 -9.24
N VAL A 711 42.58 -2.66 -8.53
CA VAL A 711 42.42 -1.79 -7.36
C VAL A 711 42.22 -0.34 -7.79
N LEU A 712 40.95 0.10 -7.85
CA LEU A 712 40.58 1.47 -8.23
C LEU A 712 40.66 2.50 -7.09
N ARG A 713 40.64 2.05 -5.83
CA ARG A 713 40.63 2.93 -4.64
C ARG A 713 41.61 2.43 -3.58
N LYS A 714 42.30 3.35 -2.92
CA LYS A 714 43.22 3.06 -1.79
C LYS A 714 42.86 3.96 -0.61
N GLY A 715 42.51 3.35 0.52
CA GLY A 715 42.23 4.09 1.76
C GLY A 715 43.53 4.56 2.43
N LYS A 716 43.55 5.80 2.91
CA LYS A 716 44.64 6.38 3.73
C LYS A 716 44.03 7.04 4.95
N ILE A 717 44.48 6.66 6.15
CA ILE A 717 44.07 7.31 7.39
C ILE A 717 44.89 8.59 7.56
N ILE A 718 44.21 9.72 7.73
CA ILE A 718 44.85 11.03 7.90
C ILE A 718 44.65 11.47 9.35
N PRO A 719 45.71 11.51 10.18
CA PRO A 719 45.60 11.92 11.56
C PRO A 719 45.35 13.43 11.66
N ILE A 720 44.45 13.83 12.57
CA ILE A 720 44.23 15.24 12.90
C ILE A 720 45.01 15.55 14.18
N SER A 721 46.03 16.39 14.07
CA SER A 721 46.86 16.79 15.21
C SER A 721 46.04 17.62 16.20
N LYS A 722 45.99 17.22 17.47
CA LYS A 722 45.38 18.01 18.54
C LYS A 722 46.26 19.24 18.82
N ASN A 723 45.67 20.43 18.77
CA ASN A 723 46.31 21.66 19.21
C ASN A 723 45.30 22.50 20.01
N ASN A 724 45.56 22.68 21.31
CA ASN A 724 44.66 23.39 22.22
C ASN A 724 44.54 24.90 21.91
N GLN A 725 45.37 25.45 21.03
CA GLN A 725 45.33 26.86 20.63
C GLN A 725 44.38 27.13 19.46
N LEU A 726 43.91 26.09 18.75
CA LEU A 726 43.03 26.23 17.59
C LEU A 726 41.72 25.48 17.84
N PRO A 727 40.57 26.01 17.36
CA PRO A 727 39.32 25.29 17.44
C PRO A 727 39.38 24.02 16.57
N PRO A 728 38.70 22.93 16.96
CA PRO A 728 38.69 21.66 16.22
C PRO A 728 38.30 21.81 14.75
N SER A 729 37.38 22.73 14.43
CA SER A 729 36.97 23.03 13.06
C SER A 729 38.12 23.53 12.18
N LYS A 730 39.02 24.35 12.74
CA LYS A 730 40.18 24.90 12.02
C LYS A 730 41.27 23.85 11.83
N LEU A 731 41.46 22.97 12.82
CA LEU A 731 42.35 21.80 12.68
C LEU A 731 41.86 20.85 11.60
N PHE A 732 40.57 20.51 11.61
CA PHE A 732 39.94 19.69 10.59
C PHE A 732 40.06 20.32 9.19
N ALA A 733 39.68 21.60 9.03
CA ALA A 733 39.76 22.29 7.76
C ALA A 733 41.18 22.32 7.18
N ASN A 734 42.19 22.54 8.03
CA ASN A 734 43.59 22.51 7.62
C ASN A 734 44.01 21.11 7.13
N SER A 735 43.65 20.06 7.86
CA SER A 735 43.93 18.67 7.45
C SER A 735 43.24 18.33 6.13
N VAL A 736 41.97 18.71 5.96
CA VAL A 736 41.22 18.50 4.71
C VAL A 736 41.87 19.26 3.55
N PHE A 737 42.22 20.53 3.73
CA PHE A 737 42.86 21.34 2.70
C PHE A 737 44.19 20.75 2.22
N GLN A 738 45.05 20.32 3.16
CA GLN A 738 46.31 19.65 2.83
C GLN A 738 46.07 18.36 2.05
N SER A 739 45.09 17.58 2.48
CA SER A 739 44.70 16.32 1.82
C SER A 739 44.19 16.55 0.41
N ILE A 740 43.36 17.59 0.20
CA ILE A 740 42.87 17.98 -1.13
C ILE A 740 44.05 18.31 -2.05
N ALA A 741 45.03 19.08 -1.57
CA ALA A 741 46.20 19.43 -2.37
C ALA A 741 47.05 18.20 -2.74
N GLU A 742 47.26 17.27 -1.81
CA GLU A 742 47.98 16.00 -2.06
C GLU A 742 47.24 15.13 -3.08
N LEU A 743 45.93 14.96 -2.91
CA LEU A 743 45.08 14.17 -3.80
C LEU A 743 44.97 14.80 -5.19
N HIS A 744 44.82 16.12 -5.28
CA HIS A 744 44.80 16.84 -6.55
C HIS A 744 46.09 16.61 -7.33
N ARG A 745 47.26 16.74 -6.69
CA ARG A 745 48.56 16.48 -7.36
C ARG A 745 48.66 15.05 -7.88
N SER A 746 48.07 14.09 -7.16
CA SER A 746 48.17 12.66 -7.46
C SER A 746 47.15 12.17 -8.50
N HIS A 747 46.01 12.86 -8.64
CA HIS A 747 44.86 12.35 -9.40
C HIS A 747 44.28 13.36 -10.41
N ALA A 748 44.84 14.56 -10.54
CA ALA A 748 44.38 15.51 -11.55
C ALA A 748 44.70 15.07 -12.97
N ILE A 749 43.81 15.41 -13.89
CA ILE A 749 43.99 15.30 -15.33
C ILE A 749 44.31 16.68 -15.93
N THR A 750 45.01 16.70 -17.06
CA THR A 750 45.32 17.95 -17.77
C THR A 750 44.30 18.18 -18.88
N ILE A 751 43.66 19.36 -18.89
CA ILE A 751 42.72 19.82 -19.94
C ILE A 751 43.16 21.23 -20.33
N GLU A 752 43.51 21.44 -21.61
CA GLU A 752 43.90 22.76 -22.16
C GLU A 752 44.88 23.51 -21.24
N ASP A 753 45.99 22.84 -20.89
CA ASP A 753 47.08 23.31 -20.02
C ASP A 753 46.74 23.54 -18.54
N LYS A 754 45.52 23.21 -18.10
CA LYS A 754 45.10 23.28 -16.69
C LYS A 754 44.97 21.89 -16.07
N LYS A 755 45.43 21.74 -14.83
CA LYS A 755 45.19 20.53 -14.03
C LYS A 755 43.84 20.63 -13.33
N VAL A 756 42.99 19.64 -13.53
CA VAL A 756 41.64 19.56 -12.96
C VAL A 756 41.48 18.23 -12.24
N SER A 757 40.92 18.27 -11.03
CA SER A 757 40.47 17.07 -10.32
C SER A 757 39.13 17.35 -9.67
N LEU A 758 38.31 16.31 -9.51
CA LEU A 758 37.09 16.37 -8.72
C LEU A 758 37.30 15.60 -7.43
N GLY A 759 37.02 16.24 -6.29
CA GLY A 759 37.14 15.65 -4.97
C GLY A 759 35.84 15.80 -4.19
N LEU A 760 35.55 14.83 -3.34
CA LEU A 760 34.39 14.84 -2.44
C LEU A 760 34.89 14.84 -1.00
N VAL A 761 34.48 15.84 -0.23
CA VAL A 761 34.63 15.84 1.23
C VAL A 761 33.28 15.47 1.83
N ARG A 762 33.18 14.24 2.33
CA ARG A 762 31.98 13.77 3.05
C ARG A 762 32.20 13.91 4.55
N MET A 763 31.30 14.61 5.22
CA MET A 763 31.25 14.76 6.67
C MET A 763 29.99 14.07 7.19
N ALA A 764 30.08 13.44 8.36
CA ALA A 764 28.95 12.83 9.05
C ALA A 764 28.25 13.86 9.95
#